data_AF-A0A1M4E835-F1
#
_entry.id   AF-A0A1M4E835-F1
#
_cell.length_a   1.000
_cell.length_b   1.000
_cell.length_c   1.000
_cell.angle_alpha   90.00
_cell.angle_beta   90.00
_cell.angle_gamma   90.00
#
_symmetry.space_group_name_H-M   'P 1'
#
loop_
_entity.id
_entity.type
_entity.pdbx_description
1 polymer ?
#
loop_
_entity_poly.entity_id
_entity_poly.type
_entity_poly.pdbx_seq_one_letter_code
_entity_poly.pdbx_strand_id
1 'polypeptide(L)'
;MLDDLGRLFGWLAAALVRPVSGLYGELDLRPGDRDPAGGLPARYGGADRPELTGTTHVRDLHRDLRELGFLLAPPDATVFTTGTWLAVMEFQRYASLSDTATEREPRSATLLDAVPADGEVLRVSAASAFPAEGPFRVVVGEEILEVTAVALAPADGERCTEPAPDATRDARTTEPTPDTTRDARTTEPAPDTTSRARSTSAEPDSMRRVRSPGAALSVTRGVEGTVAAAHARGAEVELLRWSDRLVPAHAHFYERYADPITGVVNAWTRFVLRHWKERRRRCPVVVEAWELREGGPDRLHALPHGGRAANVWRAREITSTSPRLYVRDLTRTWERPPREPVAPAHPELDVCGDYRVLGDYSGPRAWPEFGHTWRPEGEMLPEHLLPAAEPGGQGPTLARLVEAGDRAVLGTYKVVRAVSEVEAIGYFDCLNAYDRAFVSLGPCHWTAGLATAPAPGSAVDEGELWGFVAYLKATDRYAFAQAFGRFGVDVATEWGRNGAALFNPGQRKYTGRPTVPREGGGVRELGTVEEFDLFRDWHWFYRVQMAGRTVDGLRRAMWDMARLRIRDVGETPWDGPAGPPTWTVPGSGGPRPARIKDVITSERGMAIVHRWHIRAPANMVSAGPATEPPETRRIGRAGPVLRAACEAAIAAEPALFTGTPGTWGDAAEQALVSRLRAQGGASVEYVHEWPRQVSKNRGFTLPYGLLPDHGDGRALDPARNSFQLDTGGLPPEP
;
A
#
# COMPACT_ATOMS: atom_id res chain seq x y z
N MET A 1 0.67 28.03 -22.14
CA MET A 1 0.89 29.32 -21.42
C MET A 1 -0.38 30.16 -21.32
N LEU A 2 -0.96 30.69 -22.42
CA LEU A 2 -2.20 31.49 -22.33
C LEU A 2 -3.42 30.65 -21.86
N ASP A 3 -3.56 29.42 -22.35
CA ASP A 3 -4.60 28.49 -21.88
C ASP A 3 -4.42 28.11 -20.41
N ASP A 4 -3.18 27.97 -19.94
CA ASP A 4 -2.88 27.66 -18.54
C ASP A 4 -3.18 28.85 -17.63
N LEU A 5 -2.90 30.08 -18.08
CA LEU A 5 -3.28 31.30 -17.37
C LEU A 5 -4.80 31.44 -17.28
N GLY A 6 -5.53 31.18 -18.38
CA GLY A 6 -6.99 31.19 -18.37
C GLY A 6 -7.57 30.16 -17.38
N ARG A 7 -7.00 28.95 -17.34
CA ARG A 7 -7.37 27.90 -16.37
C ARG A 7 -7.02 28.28 -14.95
N LEU A 8 -5.87 28.91 -14.72
CA LEU A 8 -5.45 29.42 -13.43
C LEU A 8 -6.41 30.49 -12.91
N PHE A 9 -6.78 31.46 -13.74
CA PHE A 9 -7.74 32.51 -13.37
C PHE A 9 -9.14 31.95 -13.12
N GLY A 10 -9.58 30.98 -13.94
CA GLY A 10 -10.85 30.27 -13.73
C GLY A 10 -10.87 29.50 -12.40
N TRP A 11 -9.76 28.83 -12.07
CA TRP A 11 -9.57 28.17 -10.78
C TRP A 11 -9.54 29.16 -9.62
N LEU A 12 -8.83 30.28 -9.76
CA LEU A 12 -8.72 31.30 -8.72
C LEU A 12 -10.10 31.93 -8.44
N ALA A 13 -10.87 32.22 -9.49
CA ALA A 13 -12.24 32.68 -9.37
C ALA A 13 -13.15 31.62 -8.71
N ALA A 14 -13.01 30.35 -9.09
CA ALA A 14 -13.74 29.24 -8.47
C ALA A 14 -13.40 29.06 -6.98
N ALA A 15 -12.12 29.15 -6.62
CA ALA A 15 -11.64 29.09 -5.24
C ALA A 15 -12.18 30.25 -4.40
N LEU A 16 -12.34 31.44 -5.00
CA LEU A 16 -12.86 32.63 -4.32
C LEU A 16 -14.40 32.62 -4.14
N VAL A 17 -15.15 32.02 -5.07
CA VAL A 17 -16.63 32.10 -5.08
C VAL A 17 -17.32 30.79 -4.66
N ARG A 18 -16.55 29.73 -4.41
CA ARG A 18 -16.97 28.31 -4.41
C ARG A 18 -17.47 27.88 -5.81
N PRO A 19 -16.92 26.80 -6.40
CA PRO A 19 -17.30 26.40 -7.75
C PRO A 19 -18.74 25.89 -7.80
N VAL A 20 -19.47 26.30 -8.84
CA VAL A 20 -20.75 25.67 -9.23
C VAL A 20 -20.44 24.56 -10.25
N SER A 21 -20.89 23.36 -9.94
CA SER A 21 -20.67 22.15 -10.72
C SER A 21 -21.84 21.80 -11.64
N GLY A 22 -23.06 22.20 -11.29
CA GLY A 22 -24.31 21.68 -11.83
C GLY A 22 -24.64 20.25 -11.37
N LEU A 23 -23.79 19.61 -10.56
CA LEU A 23 -23.99 18.25 -10.08
C LEU A 23 -24.81 18.24 -8.78
N TYR A 24 -25.66 17.22 -8.65
CA TYR A 24 -26.35 16.86 -7.41
C TYR A 24 -27.16 18.01 -6.77
N GLY A 25 -27.71 18.91 -7.59
CA GLY A 25 -28.49 20.06 -7.11
C GLY A 25 -27.69 21.06 -6.28
N GLU A 26 -26.34 21.03 -6.35
CA GLU A 26 -25.43 21.80 -5.51
C GLU A 26 -25.50 21.52 -4.01
N LEU A 27 -26.00 20.34 -3.64
CA LEU A 27 -26.10 19.91 -2.25
C LEU A 27 -24.87 19.08 -1.84
N ASP A 28 -24.36 19.31 -0.63
CA ASP A 28 -23.21 18.59 -0.08
C ASP A 28 -23.64 17.21 0.41
N LEU A 29 -23.56 16.21 -0.47
CA LEU A 29 -23.94 14.83 -0.15
C LEU A 29 -23.01 14.24 0.92
N ARG A 30 -23.59 13.61 1.93
CA ARG A 30 -22.88 13.09 3.11
C ARG A 30 -23.52 11.81 3.68
N PRO A 31 -22.86 11.08 4.59
CA PRO A 31 -23.44 9.89 5.22
C PRO A 31 -24.86 10.11 5.74
N GLY A 32 -25.76 9.19 5.41
CA GLY A 32 -27.18 9.24 5.78
C GLY A 32 -28.09 9.99 4.80
N ASP A 33 -27.53 10.71 3.82
CA ASP A 33 -28.31 11.26 2.70
C ASP A 33 -28.91 10.13 1.85
N ARG A 34 -30.06 10.40 1.22
CA ARG A 34 -30.82 9.43 0.44
C ARG A 34 -31.65 10.07 -0.66
N ASP A 35 -31.79 9.36 -1.76
CA ASP A 35 -32.80 9.61 -2.78
C ASP A 35 -34.21 9.33 -2.21
N PRO A 36 -35.27 9.97 -2.76
CA PRO A 36 -36.65 9.71 -2.33
C PRO A 36 -37.04 8.24 -2.54
N ALA A 37 -37.71 7.66 -1.54
CA ALA A 37 -38.18 6.27 -1.56
C ALA A 37 -39.60 6.19 -0.96
N GLY A 38 -40.31 5.08 -1.14
CA GLY A 38 -41.72 4.94 -0.73
C GLY A 38 -41.98 5.39 0.71
N GLY A 39 -42.62 6.55 0.88
CA GLY A 39 -42.96 7.15 2.19
C GLY A 39 -41.85 7.94 2.88
N LEU A 40 -40.64 8.02 2.31
CA LEU A 40 -39.52 8.78 2.86
C LEU A 40 -39.15 9.92 1.90
N PRO A 41 -39.12 11.19 2.37
CA PRO A 41 -38.63 12.28 1.54
C PRO A 41 -37.14 12.08 1.24
N ALA A 42 -36.70 12.69 0.13
CA ALA A 42 -35.28 12.84 -0.17
C ALA A 42 -34.57 13.50 1.03
N ARG A 43 -33.30 13.16 1.26
CA ARG A 43 -32.46 13.81 2.27
C ARG A 43 -31.12 14.13 1.64
N TYR A 44 -30.77 15.39 1.57
CA TYR A 44 -29.51 15.84 0.99
C TYR A 44 -28.94 17.00 1.80
N GLY A 45 -27.62 17.02 1.96
CA GLY A 45 -26.98 18.01 2.83
C GLY A 45 -27.31 17.78 4.31
N GLY A 46 -27.70 16.55 4.68
CA GLY A 46 -28.10 16.20 6.05
C GLY A 46 -29.51 16.65 6.46
N ALA A 47 -30.31 17.20 5.54
CA ALA A 47 -31.67 17.67 5.81
C ALA A 47 -32.69 17.00 4.86
N ASP A 48 -33.89 16.74 5.36
CA ASP A 48 -34.99 16.22 4.54
C ASP A 48 -35.49 17.32 3.57
N ARG A 49 -35.78 16.92 2.34
CA ARG A 49 -36.12 17.78 1.19
C ARG A 49 -37.39 17.25 0.50
N PRO A 50 -38.57 17.36 1.13
CA PRO A 50 -39.82 16.81 0.57
C PRO A 50 -40.20 17.44 -0.78
N GLU A 51 -39.67 18.61 -1.10
CA GLU A 51 -39.84 19.30 -2.38
C GLU A 51 -39.13 18.61 -3.57
N LEU A 52 -38.17 17.72 -3.31
CA LEU A 52 -37.34 17.08 -4.33
C LEU A 52 -37.85 15.67 -4.69
N THR A 53 -39.11 15.58 -5.16
CA THR A 53 -39.74 14.32 -5.55
C THR A 53 -39.23 13.86 -6.93
N GLY A 54 -38.40 12.80 -6.96
CA GLY A 54 -37.86 12.23 -8.21
C GLY A 54 -36.39 12.59 -8.52
N THR A 55 -35.70 13.28 -7.62
CA THR A 55 -34.24 13.45 -7.71
C THR A 55 -33.50 12.12 -7.45
N THR A 56 -32.30 11.96 -8.01
CA THR A 56 -31.49 10.74 -7.95
C THR A 56 -30.04 11.01 -7.56
N HIS A 57 -29.79 12.02 -6.73
CA HIS A 57 -28.45 12.55 -6.53
C HIS A 57 -27.46 11.54 -5.97
N VAL A 58 -27.89 10.66 -5.07
CA VAL A 58 -27.02 9.59 -4.53
C VAL A 58 -26.74 8.54 -5.61
N ARG A 59 -27.77 8.10 -6.34
CA ARG A 59 -27.59 7.17 -7.46
C ARG A 59 -26.69 7.74 -8.57
N ASP A 60 -26.84 9.02 -8.88
CA ASP A 60 -26.02 9.74 -9.85
C ASP A 60 -24.57 9.80 -9.39
N LEU A 61 -24.31 10.07 -8.11
CA LEU A 61 -22.97 10.00 -7.52
C LEU A 61 -22.36 8.59 -7.65
N HIS A 62 -23.13 7.54 -7.36
CA HIS A 62 -22.63 6.17 -7.50
C HIS A 62 -22.28 5.83 -8.95
N ARG A 63 -23.13 6.22 -9.91
CA ARG A 63 -22.84 6.06 -11.33
C ARG A 63 -21.55 6.79 -11.72
N ASP A 64 -21.39 8.03 -11.28
CA ASP A 64 -20.23 8.87 -11.60
C ASP A 64 -18.94 8.31 -10.99
N LEU A 65 -18.95 7.90 -9.71
CA LEU A 65 -17.80 7.27 -9.08
C LEU A 65 -17.40 5.97 -9.80
N ARG A 66 -18.38 5.15 -10.19
CA ARG A 66 -18.13 3.90 -10.92
C ARG A 66 -17.59 4.15 -12.33
N GLU A 67 -18.10 5.16 -13.04
CA GLU A 67 -17.56 5.59 -14.33
C GLU A 67 -16.08 6.00 -14.20
N LEU A 68 -15.73 6.69 -13.12
CA LEU A 68 -14.36 7.08 -12.80
C LEU A 68 -13.48 5.91 -12.31
N GLY A 69 -14.03 4.71 -12.14
CA GLY A 69 -13.31 3.50 -11.75
C GLY A 69 -13.30 3.20 -10.25
N PHE A 70 -14.11 3.90 -9.43
CA PHE A 70 -14.23 3.71 -7.98
C PHE A 70 -15.35 2.73 -7.62
N LEU A 71 -15.06 1.42 -7.71
CA LEU A 71 -16.10 0.38 -7.62
C LEU A 71 -16.52 0.04 -6.18
N LEU A 72 -15.92 0.68 -5.16
CA LEU A 72 -16.44 0.67 -3.78
C LEU A 72 -17.88 1.19 -3.70
N ALA A 73 -18.23 2.13 -4.58
CA ALA A 73 -19.57 2.68 -4.68
C ALA A 73 -20.56 1.59 -5.12
N PRO A 74 -21.61 1.33 -4.32
CA PRO A 74 -22.60 0.31 -4.65
C PRO A 74 -23.35 0.69 -5.94
N PRO A 75 -23.66 -0.28 -6.83
CA PRO A 75 -24.48 0.00 -8.00
C PRO A 75 -25.92 0.32 -7.58
N ASP A 76 -26.49 1.35 -8.19
CA ASP A 76 -27.92 1.73 -8.13
C ASP A 76 -28.51 1.99 -6.73
N ALA A 77 -27.68 2.07 -5.69
CA ALA A 77 -28.14 2.31 -4.32
C ALA A 77 -28.66 3.76 -4.17
N THR A 78 -29.65 3.92 -3.32
CA THR A 78 -30.33 5.19 -3.08
C THR A 78 -29.88 5.87 -1.79
N VAL A 79 -28.93 5.28 -1.05
CA VAL A 79 -28.51 5.77 0.26
C VAL A 79 -27.00 5.94 0.30
N PHE A 80 -26.56 7.07 0.86
CA PHE A 80 -25.16 7.39 1.10
C PHE A 80 -24.70 6.63 2.36
N THR A 81 -24.21 5.41 2.17
CA THR A 81 -23.73 4.52 3.24
C THR A 81 -22.25 4.76 3.57
N THR A 82 -21.71 4.06 4.58
CA THR A 82 -20.27 4.03 4.88
C THR A 82 -19.45 3.63 3.64
N GLY A 83 -19.90 2.65 2.86
CA GLY A 83 -19.23 2.29 1.61
C GLY A 83 -19.19 3.42 0.58
N THR A 84 -20.22 4.28 0.53
CA THR A 84 -20.23 5.47 -0.34
C THR A 84 -19.24 6.52 0.19
N TRP A 85 -19.24 6.73 1.50
CA TRP A 85 -18.29 7.61 2.18
C TRP A 85 -16.83 7.23 1.89
N LEU A 86 -16.48 5.94 2.01
CA LEU A 86 -15.15 5.42 1.68
C LEU A 86 -14.81 5.59 0.20
N ALA A 87 -15.76 5.37 -0.71
CA ALA A 87 -15.56 5.59 -2.15
C ALA A 87 -15.25 7.06 -2.47
N VAL A 88 -15.96 8.00 -1.85
CA VAL A 88 -15.70 9.44 -2.01
C VAL A 88 -14.33 9.82 -1.43
N MET A 89 -13.94 9.24 -0.27
CA MET A 89 -12.60 9.45 0.27
C MET A 89 -11.51 8.95 -0.68
N GLU A 90 -11.65 7.75 -1.25
CA GLU A 90 -10.67 7.26 -2.24
C GLU A 90 -10.62 8.14 -3.48
N PHE A 91 -11.76 8.65 -3.96
CA PHE A 91 -11.77 9.65 -5.03
C PHE A 91 -10.96 10.89 -4.65
N GLN A 92 -11.25 11.51 -3.50
CA GLN A 92 -10.54 12.69 -3.00
C GLN A 92 -9.03 12.42 -2.84
N ARG A 93 -8.64 11.23 -2.37
CA ARG A 93 -7.24 10.80 -2.23
C ARG A 93 -6.49 10.79 -3.55
N TYR A 94 -7.01 10.13 -4.60
CA TYR A 94 -6.32 10.12 -5.89
C TYR A 94 -6.45 11.45 -6.63
N ALA A 95 -7.54 12.17 -6.39
CA ALA A 95 -7.75 13.48 -6.97
C ALA A 95 -6.82 14.57 -6.42
N SER A 96 -6.23 14.38 -5.23
CA SER A 96 -5.24 15.31 -4.68
C SER A 96 -3.82 15.09 -5.22
N LEU A 97 -3.56 13.95 -5.89
CA LEU A 97 -2.23 13.60 -6.39
C LEU A 97 -1.84 14.40 -7.65
N SER A 98 -0.54 14.47 -7.91
CA SER A 98 0.01 15.10 -9.11
C SER A 98 -0.17 14.32 -10.38
N ASP A 99 -0.35 13.01 -10.26
CA ASP A 99 -0.39 12.10 -11.37
C ASP A 99 -1.64 11.25 -11.26
N THR A 100 -2.33 11.17 -12.39
CA THR A 100 -3.62 10.49 -12.57
C THR A 100 -3.53 9.60 -13.78
N ALA A 101 -4.66 9.01 -14.16
CA ALA A 101 -4.78 8.28 -15.41
C ALA A 101 -5.88 8.91 -16.27
N THR A 102 -5.68 8.91 -17.58
CA THR A 102 -6.70 9.28 -18.56
C THR A 102 -7.07 8.06 -19.39
N GLU A 103 -8.36 7.84 -19.61
CA GLU A 103 -8.84 6.79 -20.52
C GLU A 103 -8.54 7.16 -21.98
N ARG A 104 -8.09 6.17 -22.76
CA ARG A 104 -7.79 6.32 -24.20
C ARG A 104 -8.99 6.82 -25.01
N GLU A 105 -8.71 7.52 -26.11
CA GLU A 105 -9.71 7.99 -27.07
C GLU A 105 -9.42 7.52 -28.50
N PRO A 106 -10.40 6.92 -29.19
CA PRO A 106 -11.65 6.39 -28.64
C PRO A 106 -11.40 5.23 -27.67
N ARG A 107 -12.40 4.86 -26.85
CA ARG A 107 -12.30 3.72 -25.91
C ARG A 107 -12.17 2.37 -26.63
N SER A 108 -12.75 2.29 -27.81
CA SER A 108 -12.79 1.12 -28.67
C SER A 108 -12.57 1.55 -30.12
N ALA A 109 -12.19 0.60 -30.95
CA ALA A 109 -12.19 0.80 -32.40
C ALA A 109 -13.19 -0.14 -33.06
N THR A 110 -13.44 0.07 -34.34
CA THR A 110 -14.29 -0.81 -35.14
C THR A 110 -13.49 -1.46 -36.26
N LEU A 111 -13.82 -2.70 -36.60
CA LEU A 111 -13.22 -3.38 -37.75
C LEU A 111 -13.55 -2.65 -39.05
N LEU A 112 -12.53 -2.32 -39.82
CA LEU A 112 -12.65 -1.68 -41.14
C LEU A 112 -13.10 -2.66 -42.22
N ASP A 113 -12.73 -3.93 -42.05
CA ASP A 113 -13.01 -5.04 -42.96
C ASP A 113 -13.67 -6.20 -42.20
N ALA A 114 -14.38 -7.08 -42.91
CA ALA A 114 -14.82 -8.35 -42.31
C ALA A 114 -13.61 -9.28 -42.15
N VAL A 115 -13.53 -9.99 -41.03
CA VAL A 115 -12.39 -10.85 -40.70
C VAL A 115 -12.88 -12.30 -40.61
N PRO A 116 -12.36 -13.23 -41.43
CA PRO A 116 -12.72 -14.64 -41.35
C PRO A 116 -12.16 -15.26 -40.07
N ALA A 117 -12.60 -16.46 -39.68
CA ALA A 117 -12.18 -17.09 -38.41
C ALA A 117 -10.67 -17.40 -38.33
N ASP A 118 -10.00 -17.55 -39.47
CA ASP A 118 -8.56 -17.77 -39.62
C ASP A 118 -7.76 -16.48 -39.90
N GLY A 119 -8.42 -15.31 -39.95
CA GLY A 119 -7.76 -14.04 -40.26
C GLY A 119 -6.86 -13.56 -39.12
N GLU A 120 -5.56 -13.39 -39.39
CA GLU A 120 -4.54 -13.01 -38.39
C GLU A 120 -4.31 -11.50 -38.24
N VAL A 121 -5.00 -10.68 -39.04
CA VAL A 121 -4.84 -9.22 -39.03
C VAL A 121 -6.19 -8.53 -38.88
N LEU A 122 -6.33 -7.70 -37.85
CA LEU A 122 -7.48 -6.83 -37.65
C LEU A 122 -7.15 -5.41 -38.11
N ARG A 123 -7.81 -4.94 -39.17
CA ARG A 123 -7.77 -3.53 -39.56
C ARG A 123 -8.81 -2.76 -38.78
N VAL A 124 -8.38 -1.77 -37.98
CA VAL A 124 -9.21 -1.04 -37.02
C VAL A 124 -9.26 0.45 -37.33
N SER A 125 -10.39 1.08 -37.01
CA SER A 125 -10.67 2.48 -37.33
C SER A 125 -9.90 3.52 -36.51
N ALA A 126 -9.27 3.14 -35.40
CA ALA A 126 -8.51 4.05 -34.55
C ALA A 126 -7.34 3.36 -33.83
N ALA A 127 -6.11 3.68 -34.20
CA ALA A 127 -4.90 3.19 -33.55
C ALA A 127 -4.80 3.63 -32.08
N SER A 128 -5.25 4.86 -31.77
CA SER A 128 -5.14 5.48 -30.44
C SER A 128 -5.97 4.78 -29.36
N ALA A 129 -6.92 3.91 -29.74
CA ALA A 129 -7.68 3.07 -28.83
C ALA A 129 -6.82 1.98 -28.14
N PHE A 130 -5.62 1.71 -28.66
CA PHE A 130 -4.77 0.59 -28.23
C PHE A 130 -3.38 1.07 -27.78
N PRO A 131 -2.65 0.26 -26.97
CA PRO A 131 -1.21 0.43 -26.78
C PRO A 131 -0.45 0.48 -28.11
N ALA A 132 0.66 1.20 -28.14
CA ALA A 132 1.48 1.32 -29.35
C ALA A 132 2.26 0.04 -29.68
N GLU A 133 2.47 -0.82 -28.68
CA GLU A 133 3.25 -2.05 -28.78
C GLU A 133 2.50 -3.21 -28.11
N GLY A 134 2.65 -4.41 -28.67
CA GLY A 134 2.19 -5.66 -28.05
C GLY A 134 3.23 -6.26 -27.09
N PRO A 135 2.88 -7.32 -26.35
CA PRO A 135 1.59 -7.99 -26.38
C PRO A 135 0.52 -7.31 -25.51
N PHE A 136 -0.74 -7.31 -25.98
CA PHE A 136 -1.92 -6.98 -25.17
C PHE A 136 -3.14 -7.74 -25.69
N ARG A 137 -4.24 -7.76 -24.94
CA ARG A 137 -5.45 -8.51 -25.33
C ARG A 137 -6.63 -7.61 -25.65
N VAL A 138 -7.38 -8.02 -26.67
CA VAL A 138 -8.62 -7.38 -27.10
C VAL A 138 -9.78 -8.38 -27.11
N VAL A 139 -11.00 -7.85 -27.07
CA VAL A 139 -12.25 -8.60 -27.21
C VAL A 139 -12.98 -8.13 -28.45
N VAL A 140 -13.45 -9.09 -29.25
CA VAL A 140 -14.36 -8.86 -30.38
C VAL A 140 -15.53 -9.82 -30.26
N GLY A 141 -16.70 -9.31 -29.90
CA GLY A 141 -17.84 -10.15 -29.52
C GLY A 141 -17.51 -10.99 -28.28
N GLU A 142 -17.50 -12.32 -28.44
CA GLU A 142 -17.13 -13.28 -27.38
C GLU A 142 -15.69 -13.80 -27.52
N GLU A 143 -15.00 -13.48 -28.63
CA GLU A 143 -13.63 -13.94 -28.87
C GLU A 143 -12.63 -13.01 -28.18
N ILE A 144 -11.61 -13.62 -27.58
CA ILE A 144 -10.44 -12.90 -27.07
C ILE A 144 -9.27 -13.17 -28.01
N LEU A 145 -8.59 -12.09 -28.37
CA LEU A 145 -7.43 -12.12 -29.25
C LEU A 145 -6.24 -11.48 -28.53
N GLU A 146 -5.05 -12.04 -28.72
CA GLU A 146 -3.80 -11.46 -28.28
C GLU A 146 -3.16 -10.71 -29.43
N VAL A 147 -3.05 -9.39 -29.31
CA VAL A 147 -2.36 -8.54 -30.28
C VAL A 147 -0.86 -8.66 -30.05
N THR A 148 -0.14 -9.17 -31.04
CA THR A 148 1.32 -9.37 -30.99
C THR A 148 2.09 -8.21 -31.60
N ALA A 149 1.49 -7.46 -32.51
CA ALA A 149 2.08 -6.27 -33.13
C ALA A 149 1.02 -5.26 -33.57
N VAL A 150 1.39 -3.98 -33.58
CA VAL A 150 0.55 -2.86 -34.04
C VAL A 150 1.28 -2.13 -35.16
N ALA A 151 0.66 -2.03 -36.33
CA ALA A 151 1.17 -1.25 -37.46
C ALA A 151 0.21 -0.11 -37.78
N LEU A 152 0.70 1.13 -37.79
CA LEU A 152 -0.11 2.29 -38.19
C LEU A 152 -0.45 2.19 -39.68
N ALA A 153 -1.71 2.43 -40.04
CA ALA A 153 -2.09 2.52 -41.43
C ALA A 153 -1.39 3.75 -42.06
N PRO A 154 -0.85 3.65 -43.29
CA PRO A 154 -0.37 4.82 -44.01
C PRO A 154 -1.51 5.84 -44.08
N ALA A 155 -1.22 7.11 -43.78
CA ALA A 155 -2.22 8.16 -43.85
C ALA A 155 -2.79 8.17 -45.28
N ASP A 156 -4.11 7.97 -45.42
CA ASP A 156 -4.83 8.00 -46.69
C ASP A 156 -4.54 9.34 -47.41
N GLY A 157 -3.51 9.34 -48.26
CA GLY A 157 -2.90 10.55 -48.81
C GLY A 157 -1.65 10.29 -49.65
N GLU A 158 -0.84 9.29 -49.29
CA GLU A 158 0.19 8.76 -50.18
C GLU A 158 -0.37 7.59 -51.00
N ARG A 159 -1.19 7.90 -52.02
CA ARG A 159 -1.22 7.00 -53.17
C ARG A 159 0.18 7.01 -53.76
N CYS A 160 0.95 5.96 -53.48
CA CYS A 160 2.03 5.56 -54.36
C CYS A 160 1.42 5.44 -55.77
N THR A 161 1.65 6.46 -56.57
CA THR A 161 1.51 6.35 -58.01
C THR A 161 2.62 5.39 -58.42
N GLU A 162 2.24 4.16 -58.79
CA GLU A 162 3.15 3.26 -59.50
C GLU A 162 3.70 4.02 -60.72
N PRO A 163 5.02 4.15 -60.90
CA PRO A 163 5.56 4.65 -62.15
C PRO A 163 5.41 3.53 -63.19
N ALA A 164 4.71 3.85 -64.28
CA ALA A 164 4.70 3.02 -65.48
C ALA A 164 6.14 2.87 -66.01
N PRO A 165 6.49 1.71 -66.62
CA PRO A 165 7.83 1.48 -67.12
C PRO A 165 8.00 2.25 -68.43
N ASP A 166 8.91 3.22 -68.47
CA ASP A 166 9.39 3.74 -69.74
C ASP A 166 10.91 3.62 -69.86
N ALA A 167 11.29 3.17 -71.04
CA ALA A 167 12.60 2.71 -71.41
C ALA A 167 13.46 3.86 -71.92
N THR A 168 14.78 3.66 -71.81
CA THR A 168 15.85 4.29 -72.60
C THR A 168 16.05 5.81 -72.44
N ARG A 169 17.15 6.20 -71.79
CA ARG A 169 18.23 6.94 -72.48
C ARG A 169 19.55 6.98 -71.70
N ASP A 170 20.60 6.69 -72.46
CA ASP A 170 22.02 6.73 -72.11
C ASP A 170 22.57 8.12 -71.73
N ALA A 171 23.56 8.05 -70.82
CA ALA A 171 24.83 8.77 -70.78
C ALA A 171 24.87 10.30 -70.72
N ARG A 172 25.41 10.84 -69.61
CA ARG A 172 26.78 11.40 -69.55
C ARG A 172 27.19 11.85 -68.14
N THR A 173 28.42 11.47 -67.82
CA THR A 173 29.35 11.93 -66.77
C THR A 173 29.52 13.46 -66.69
N THR A 174 29.63 14.01 -65.47
CA THR A 174 30.83 14.71 -64.91
C THR A 174 30.50 15.41 -63.58
N GLU A 175 31.18 15.01 -62.49
CA GLU A 175 31.62 15.87 -61.37
C GLU A 175 32.83 16.72 -61.84
N PRO A 176 33.23 17.87 -61.23
CA PRO A 176 33.50 18.02 -59.78
C PRO A 176 33.27 19.41 -59.10
N THR A 177 32.85 19.35 -57.81
CA THR A 177 33.37 20.08 -56.60
C THR A 177 33.55 21.65 -56.60
N PRO A 178 33.97 22.30 -55.50
CA PRO A 178 33.17 22.92 -54.42
C PRO A 178 33.37 24.46 -54.32
N ASP A 179 33.13 25.03 -53.12
CA ASP A 179 33.46 26.39 -52.64
C ASP A 179 32.38 27.45 -52.93
N THR A 180 32.02 28.42 -52.07
CA THR A 180 32.74 29.11 -50.98
C THR A 180 31.73 29.83 -50.06
N THR A 181 32.12 29.97 -48.80
CA THR A 181 31.92 31.11 -47.86
C THR A 181 31.21 32.40 -48.35
N ARG A 182 30.23 32.89 -47.58
CA ARG A 182 30.15 34.29 -47.04
C ARG A 182 28.92 34.44 -46.15
N ASP A 183 29.04 34.68 -44.84
CA ASP A 183 29.34 35.93 -44.15
C ASP A 183 28.25 37.04 -44.26
N ALA A 184 27.56 37.17 -43.11
CA ALA A 184 27.27 38.42 -42.39
C ALA A 184 26.17 39.41 -42.87
N ARG A 185 25.46 39.88 -41.84
CA ARG A 185 24.86 41.21 -41.60
C ARG A 185 23.36 41.43 -41.87
N THR A 186 22.66 41.48 -40.72
CA THR A 186 21.83 42.60 -40.22
C THR A 186 20.88 43.28 -41.18
N THR A 187 19.58 43.26 -40.84
CA THR A 187 18.82 44.48 -40.52
C THR A 187 17.44 44.12 -39.97
N GLU A 188 17.15 44.56 -38.74
CA GLU A 188 15.78 44.84 -38.28
C GLU A 188 15.15 45.92 -39.17
N PRO A 189 13.81 45.97 -39.20
CA PRO A 189 13.22 47.24 -38.78
C PRO A 189 12.06 47.05 -37.78
N ALA A 190 11.98 48.09 -36.94
CA ALA A 190 10.98 48.37 -35.92
C ALA A 190 9.54 48.53 -36.49
N PRO A 191 8.52 48.54 -35.62
CA PRO A 191 7.13 48.31 -35.99
C PRO A 191 6.44 49.61 -36.38
N ASP A 192 5.55 49.54 -37.38
CA ASP A 192 4.62 50.61 -37.66
C ASP A 192 3.16 50.15 -37.47
N THR A 193 2.38 51.18 -37.25
CA THR A 193 1.19 51.30 -36.44
C THR A 193 -0.09 51.09 -37.24
N THR A 194 -1.19 50.90 -36.49
CA THR A 194 -2.59 51.14 -36.88
C THR A 194 -3.24 50.19 -37.89
N SER A 195 -4.17 49.37 -37.41
CA SER A 195 -5.36 48.99 -38.20
C SER A 195 -6.52 48.54 -37.31
N ARG A 196 -7.68 49.13 -37.58
CA ARG A 196 -9.01 48.88 -37.02
C ARG A 196 -9.50 47.45 -37.33
N ALA A 197 -10.14 46.79 -36.38
CA ALA A 197 -11.09 45.69 -36.63
C ALA A 197 -12.27 45.86 -35.65
N ARG A 198 -13.42 46.38 -36.10
CA ARG A 198 -14.58 45.63 -36.63
C ARG A 198 -14.93 44.39 -35.81
N SER A 199 -15.89 44.61 -34.91
CA SER A 199 -16.79 43.60 -34.36
C SER A 199 -17.46 42.82 -35.51
N THR A 200 -17.20 41.52 -35.55
CA THR A 200 -18.03 40.54 -36.25
C THR A 200 -18.17 39.34 -35.31
N SER A 201 -19.42 39.01 -35.02
CA SER A 201 -19.85 37.81 -34.30
C SER A 201 -19.43 36.56 -35.06
N ALA A 202 -18.52 35.78 -34.49
CA ALA A 202 -18.15 34.47 -35.01
C ALA A 202 -19.17 33.43 -34.51
N GLU A 203 -19.81 32.75 -35.46
CA GLU A 203 -20.48 31.46 -35.26
C GLU A 203 -19.48 30.41 -34.73
N PRO A 204 -19.93 29.40 -33.97
CA PRO A 204 -19.04 28.38 -33.45
C PRO A 204 -18.48 27.51 -34.57
N ASP A 205 -17.16 27.59 -34.71
CA ASP A 205 -16.30 26.77 -35.55
C ASP A 205 -16.66 25.28 -35.39
N SER A 206 -17.21 24.70 -36.46
CA SER A 206 -17.47 23.27 -36.54
C SER A 206 -16.13 22.54 -36.47
N MET A 207 -15.77 22.04 -35.27
CA MET A 207 -14.58 21.23 -35.05
C MET A 207 -14.51 20.12 -36.10
N ARG A 208 -13.62 20.33 -37.07
CA ARG A 208 -13.23 19.33 -38.06
C ARG A 208 -12.61 18.17 -37.27
N ARG A 209 -13.42 17.16 -36.91
CA ARG A 209 -12.94 15.95 -36.22
C ARG A 209 -11.81 15.36 -37.05
N VAL A 210 -10.58 15.57 -36.62
CA VAL A 210 -9.41 14.90 -37.18
C VAL A 210 -9.67 13.41 -36.96
N ARG A 211 -9.89 12.66 -38.04
CA ARG A 211 -10.03 11.21 -37.94
C ARG A 211 -8.70 10.67 -37.42
N SER A 212 -8.74 9.96 -36.29
CA SER A 212 -7.58 9.21 -35.82
C SER A 212 -7.15 8.24 -36.93
N PRO A 213 -5.85 8.06 -37.17
CA PRO A 213 -5.39 7.08 -38.15
C PRO A 213 -5.82 5.68 -37.73
N GLY A 214 -6.16 4.84 -38.71
CA GLY A 214 -6.40 3.42 -38.49
C GLY A 214 -5.12 2.66 -38.15
N ALA A 215 -5.27 1.40 -37.74
CA ALA A 215 -4.14 0.49 -37.52
C ALA A 215 -4.46 -0.92 -38.05
N ALA A 216 -3.41 -1.69 -38.29
CA ALA A 216 -3.47 -3.13 -38.46
C ALA A 216 -2.89 -3.80 -37.21
N LEU A 217 -3.69 -4.65 -36.56
CA LEU A 217 -3.30 -5.42 -35.38
C LEU A 217 -3.01 -6.84 -35.82
N SER A 218 -1.78 -7.33 -35.61
CA SER A 218 -1.46 -8.75 -35.80
C SER A 218 -1.93 -9.51 -34.56
N VAL A 219 -2.68 -10.60 -34.73
CA VAL A 219 -3.36 -11.28 -33.62
C VAL A 219 -3.14 -12.78 -33.59
N THR A 220 -2.99 -13.31 -32.38
CA THR A 220 -3.23 -14.72 -32.05
C THR A 220 -4.68 -14.86 -31.59
N ARG A 221 -5.41 -15.81 -32.20
CA ARG A 221 -6.86 -15.97 -32.04
C ARG A 221 -7.24 -17.04 -31.03
N GLY A 222 -8.48 -16.98 -30.54
CA GLY A 222 -9.05 -18.01 -29.66
C GLY A 222 -8.27 -18.19 -28.35
N VAL A 223 -7.66 -17.12 -27.83
CA VAL A 223 -6.90 -17.22 -26.58
C VAL A 223 -7.84 -17.36 -25.38
N GLU A 224 -7.28 -17.82 -24.25
CA GLU A 224 -8.01 -18.09 -23.00
C GLU A 224 -9.17 -19.10 -23.12
N GLY A 225 -9.17 -19.94 -24.17
CA GLY A 225 -10.20 -20.94 -24.41
C GLY A 225 -11.43 -20.41 -25.17
N THR A 226 -11.34 -19.21 -25.73
CA THR A 226 -12.36 -18.71 -26.67
C THR A 226 -12.23 -19.39 -28.04
N VAL A 227 -13.30 -19.44 -28.81
CA VAL A 227 -13.30 -20.04 -30.15
C VAL A 227 -13.07 -18.95 -31.18
N ALA A 228 -12.13 -19.16 -32.11
CA ALA A 228 -11.91 -18.24 -33.22
C ALA A 228 -13.17 -18.13 -34.10
N ALA A 229 -13.64 -16.91 -34.33
CA ALA A 229 -14.92 -16.65 -35.01
C ALA A 229 -14.76 -15.66 -36.18
N ALA A 230 -15.66 -15.74 -37.17
CA ALA A 230 -15.72 -14.68 -38.17
C ALA A 230 -16.37 -13.42 -37.56
N HIS A 231 -15.78 -12.26 -37.82
CA HIS A 231 -16.28 -10.96 -37.34
C HIS A 231 -16.68 -10.06 -38.49
N ALA A 232 -17.86 -9.44 -38.38
CA ALA A 232 -18.36 -8.54 -39.40
C ALA A 232 -17.59 -7.21 -39.39
N ARG A 233 -17.55 -6.55 -40.55
CA ARG A 233 -17.14 -5.15 -40.64
C ARG A 233 -17.97 -4.31 -39.67
N GLY A 234 -17.32 -3.41 -38.94
CA GLY A 234 -17.96 -2.57 -37.93
C GLY A 234 -18.07 -3.22 -36.55
N ALA A 235 -17.67 -4.48 -36.36
CA ALA A 235 -17.59 -5.09 -35.04
C ALA A 235 -16.65 -4.29 -34.13
N GLU A 236 -17.04 -4.15 -32.87
CA GLU A 236 -16.28 -3.41 -31.87
C GLU A 236 -15.09 -4.23 -31.37
N VAL A 237 -13.95 -3.57 -31.25
CA VAL A 237 -12.69 -4.11 -30.74
C VAL A 237 -12.32 -3.31 -29.48
N GLU A 238 -12.42 -3.95 -28.32
CA GLU A 238 -12.12 -3.33 -27.02
C GLU A 238 -10.88 -3.95 -26.37
N LEU A 239 -10.13 -3.16 -25.59
CA LEU A 239 -9.11 -3.70 -24.69
C LEU A 239 -9.73 -4.56 -23.58
N LEU A 240 -9.20 -5.76 -23.36
CA LEU A 240 -9.68 -6.70 -22.35
C LEU A 240 -9.45 -6.16 -20.92
N ARG A 241 -8.27 -5.63 -20.65
CA ARG A 241 -7.87 -5.14 -19.33
C ARG A 241 -8.32 -3.70 -19.13
N TRP A 242 -8.87 -3.40 -17.96
CA TRP A 242 -9.20 -2.03 -17.58
C TRP A 242 -7.95 -1.15 -17.56
N SER A 243 -6.84 -1.68 -17.03
CA SER A 243 -5.61 -0.93 -16.87
C SER A 243 -4.94 -0.53 -18.20
N ASP A 244 -5.11 -1.32 -19.27
CA ASP A 244 -4.55 -1.01 -20.61
C ASP A 244 -5.27 0.15 -21.30
N ARG A 245 -6.52 0.43 -20.89
CA ARG A 245 -7.30 1.58 -21.34
C ARG A 245 -6.77 2.89 -20.77
N LEU A 246 -5.89 2.83 -19.78
CA LEU A 246 -5.41 3.98 -19.03
C LEU A 246 -4.00 4.38 -19.48
N VAL A 247 -3.79 5.69 -19.59
CA VAL A 247 -2.48 6.28 -19.85
C VAL A 247 -2.13 7.20 -18.68
N PRO A 248 -0.90 7.15 -18.14
CA PRO A 248 -0.47 8.09 -17.11
C PRO A 248 -0.63 9.52 -17.59
N ALA A 249 -1.14 10.39 -16.74
CA ALA A 249 -1.37 11.77 -17.10
C ALA A 249 -1.24 12.69 -15.90
N HIS A 250 -0.39 13.71 -16.04
CA HIS A 250 -0.20 14.72 -15.01
C HIS A 250 -1.50 15.52 -14.79
N ALA A 251 -1.85 15.75 -13.53
CA ALA A 251 -2.90 16.66 -13.10
C ALA A 251 -2.24 17.95 -12.62
N HIS A 252 -2.57 19.08 -13.24
CA HIS A 252 -2.08 20.37 -12.77
C HIS A 252 -2.69 20.70 -11.40
N PHE A 253 -2.03 21.52 -10.58
CA PHE A 253 -2.49 21.79 -9.21
C PHE A 253 -3.93 22.33 -9.15
N TYR A 254 -4.38 23.07 -10.16
CA TYR A 254 -5.75 23.59 -10.27
C TYR A 254 -6.79 22.55 -10.72
N GLU A 255 -6.35 21.37 -11.14
CA GLU A 255 -7.21 20.22 -11.47
C GLU A 255 -7.34 19.26 -10.27
N ARG A 256 -6.61 19.53 -9.17
CA ARG A 256 -6.50 18.65 -8.01
C ARG A 256 -7.53 18.98 -6.93
N TYR A 257 -7.92 17.95 -6.20
CA TYR A 257 -8.62 18.10 -4.93
C TYR A 257 -7.65 18.70 -3.89
N ALA A 258 -8.01 19.84 -3.30
CA ALA A 258 -7.11 20.61 -2.42
C ALA A 258 -7.64 20.73 -0.98
N ASP A 259 -8.87 20.29 -0.74
CA ASP A 259 -9.50 20.29 0.59
C ASP A 259 -9.10 19.03 1.40
N PRO A 260 -9.38 19.00 2.71
CA PRO A 260 -9.22 17.78 3.50
C PRO A 260 -10.06 16.62 2.94
N ILE A 261 -9.55 15.39 3.01
CA ILE A 261 -10.26 14.18 2.56
C ILE A 261 -11.33 13.82 3.60
N THR A 262 -12.53 14.39 3.47
CA THR A 262 -13.64 14.22 4.43
C THR A 262 -14.63 13.12 4.05
N GLY A 263 -14.63 12.70 2.77
CA GLY A 263 -15.65 11.82 2.20
C GLY A 263 -17.01 12.49 2.02
N VAL A 264 -17.11 13.82 2.17
CA VAL A 264 -18.30 14.62 1.84
C VAL A 264 -18.18 15.13 0.40
N VAL A 265 -19.27 15.07 -0.36
CA VAL A 265 -19.32 15.58 -1.74
C VAL A 265 -19.59 17.08 -1.72
N ASN A 266 -18.66 17.83 -1.16
CA ASN A 266 -18.71 19.29 -1.08
C ASN A 266 -18.53 19.95 -2.45
N ALA A 267 -18.65 21.28 -2.52
CA ALA A 267 -18.52 22.04 -3.77
C ALA A 267 -17.22 21.72 -4.53
N TRP A 268 -16.10 21.59 -3.82
CA TRP A 268 -14.81 21.25 -4.42
C TRP A 268 -14.80 19.83 -4.99
N THR A 269 -15.36 18.87 -4.26
CA THR A 269 -15.49 17.47 -4.72
C THR A 269 -16.33 17.40 -6.00
N ARG A 270 -17.46 18.10 -6.06
CA ARG A 270 -18.32 18.13 -7.27
C ARG A 270 -17.60 18.76 -8.47
N PHE A 271 -16.88 19.85 -8.24
CA PHE A 271 -16.09 20.50 -9.29
C PHE A 271 -15.07 19.53 -9.89
N VAL A 272 -14.30 18.84 -9.04
CA VAL A 272 -13.28 17.88 -9.49
C VAL A 272 -13.92 16.65 -10.14
N LEU A 273 -15.05 16.14 -9.61
CA LEU A 273 -15.81 15.04 -10.24
C LEU A 273 -16.21 15.38 -11.68
N ARG A 274 -16.86 16.54 -11.89
CA ARG A 274 -17.23 17.00 -13.22
C ARG A 274 -16.00 17.10 -14.12
N HIS A 275 -14.95 17.75 -13.64
CA HIS A 275 -13.73 17.95 -14.42
C HIS A 275 -13.07 16.62 -14.81
N TRP A 276 -13.02 15.66 -13.89
CA TRP A 276 -12.48 14.33 -14.14
C TRP A 276 -13.30 13.60 -15.21
N LYS A 277 -14.63 13.70 -15.18
CA LYS A 277 -15.49 13.13 -16.23
C LYS A 277 -15.24 13.77 -17.59
N GLU A 278 -15.27 15.10 -17.66
CA GLU A 278 -15.03 15.87 -18.90
C GLU A 278 -13.66 15.58 -19.52
N ARG A 279 -12.64 15.36 -18.68
CA ARG A 279 -11.27 15.04 -19.10
C ARG A 279 -10.99 13.55 -19.17
N ARG A 280 -11.98 12.70 -18.90
CA ARG A 280 -11.89 11.23 -18.85
C ARG A 280 -10.76 10.73 -17.95
N ARG A 281 -10.53 11.43 -16.85
CA ARG A 281 -9.67 10.95 -15.78
C ARG A 281 -10.33 9.72 -15.16
N ARG A 282 -9.52 8.77 -14.70
CA ARG A 282 -9.95 7.55 -14.01
C ARG A 282 -9.06 7.32 -12.79
N CYS A 283 -9.49 6.42 -11.92
CA CYS A 283 -8.64 5.93 -10.84
C CYS A 283 -7.31 5.42 -11.43
N PRO A 284 -6.16 5.97 -11.01
CA PRO A 284 -4.86 5.64 -11.58
C PRO A 284 -4.23 4.35 -11.03
N VAL A 285 -4.82 3.77 -9.99
CA VAL A 285 -4.40 2.50 -9.40
C VAL A 285 -5.45 1.47 -9.74
N VAL A 286 -5.04 0.37 -10.35
CA VAL A 286 -5.92 -0.71 -10.78
C VAL A 286 -5.42 -2.02 -10.20
N VAL A 287 -6.27 -2.71 -9.44
CA VAL A 287 -5.98 -4.05 -8.94
C VAL A 287 -6.61 -5.08 -9.86
N GLU A 288 -5.81 -6.03 -10.34
CA GLU A 288 -6.23 -7.10 -11.24
C GLU A 288 -6.01 -8.44 -10.56
N ALA A 289 -7.00 -9.35 -10.62
CA ALA A 289 -6.82 -10.72 -10.17
C ALA A 289 -6.56 -11.64 -11.37
N TRP A 290 -5.45 -12.38 -11.29
CA TRP A 290 -4.90 -13.19 -12.36
C TRP A 290 -4.84 -14.66 -11.96
N GLU A 291 -5.34 -15.53 -12.81
CA GLU A 291 -4.95 -16.94 -12.78
C GLU A 291 -3.51 -17.07 -13.27
N LEU A 292 -2.76 -17.99 -12.66
CA LEU A 292 -1.36 -18.19 -12.99
C LEU A 292 -1.15 -19.39 -13.91
N ARG A 293 -0.19 -19.27 -14.81
CA ARG A 293 0.41 -20.39 -15.57
C ARG A 293 1.92 -20.29 -15.43
N GLU A 294 2.55 -21.39 -15.05
CA GLU A 294 4.01 -21.45 -14.82
C GLU A 294 4.51 -20.36 -13.84
N GLY A 295 3.68 -19.97 -12.88
CA GLY A 295 4.00 -18.96 -11.86
C GLY A 295 3.83 -17.50 -12.31
N GLY A 296 3.54 -17.23 -13.59
CA GLY A 296 3.26 -15.90 -14.12
C GLY A 296 1.77 -15.62 -14.33
N PRO A 297 1.33 -14.34 -14.38
CA PRO A 297 -0.03 -13.98 -14.75
C PRO A 297 -0.35 -14.50 -16.15
N ASP A 298 -1.43 -15.28 -16.29
CA ASP A 298 -1.84 -15.88 -17.56
C ASP A 298 -3.12 -15.25 -18.08
N ARG A 299 -4.20 -15.26 -17.28
CA ARG A 299 -5.50 -14.66 -17.65
C ARG A 299 -6.21 -14.05 -16.46
N LEU A 300 -7.04 -13.04 -16.70
CA LEU A 300 -7.86 -12.44 -15.65
C LEU A 300 -8.87 -13.45 -15.08
N HIS A 301 -9.01 -13.45 -13.76
CA HIS A 301 -9.97 -14.29 -13.05
C HIS A 301 -11.41 -13.93 -13.45
N ALA A 302 -12.21 -14.95 -13.75
CA ALA A 302 -13.62 -14.80 -14.07
C ALA A 302 -14.45 -14.59 -12.81
N LEU A 303 -15.37 -13.62 -12.84
CA LEU A 303 -16.25 -13.36 -11.70
C LEU A 303 -17.50 -14.25 -11.75
N PRO A 304 -18.04 -14.71 -10.60
CA PRO A 304 -19.21 -15.60 -10.57
C PRO A 304 -20.48 -15.03 -11.24
N HIS A 305 -20.60 -13.71 -11.31
CA HIS A 305 -21.76 -12.99 -11.83
C HIS A 305 -21.58 -12.54 -13.28
N GLY A 306 -20.57 -13.09 -13.97
CA GLY A 306 -20.12 -12.63 -15.27
C GLY A 306 -19.10 -11.48 -15.16
N GLY A 307 -18.27 -11.36 -16.19
CA GLY A 307 -17.17 -10.39 -16.24
C GLY A 307 -15.84 -10.91 -15.68
N ARG A 308 -14.88 -10.00 -15.56
CA ARG A 308 -13.48 -10.30 -15.21
C ARG A 308 -13.00 -9.39 -14.10
N ALA A 309 -12.13 -9.91 -13.26
CA ALA A 309 -11.53 -9.21 -12.12
C ALA A 309 -10.44 -8.22 -12.55
N ALA A 310 -10.80 -7.24 -13.39
CA ALA A 310 -9.88 -6.27 -13.99
C ALA A 310 -9.73 -4.95 -13.20
N ASN A 311 -10.52 -4.75 -12.14
CA ASN A 311 -10.45 -3.56 -11.27
C ASN A 311 -11.08 -3.87 -9.90
N VAL A 312 -10.39 -4.68 -9.10
CA VAL A 312 -10.86 -5.19 -7.81
C VAL A 312 -10.66 -4.14 -6.72
N TRP A 313 -11.70 -3.86 -5.93
CA TRP A 313 -11.60 -2.90 -4.82
C TRP A 313 -11.69 -3.60 -3.47
N ARG A 314 -12.80 -4.31 -3.24
CA ARG A 314 -13.10 -4.84 -1.90
C ARG A 314 -12.30 -6.09 -1.62
N ALA A 315 -11.88 -6.23 -0.36
CA ALA A 315 -11.19 -7.41 0.13
C ALA A 315 -11.90 -8.74 -0.22
N ARG A 316 -13.25 -8.72 -0.23
CA ARG A 316 -14.12 -9.89 -0.46
C ARG A 316 -14.76 -9.92 -1.85
N GLU A 317 -14.33 -9.05 -2.77
CA GLU A 317 -14.82 -9.07 -4.16
C GLU A 317 -14.34 -10.32 -4.90
N ILE A 318 -13.13 -10.79 -4.56
CA ILE A 318 -12.61 -12.09 -4.96
C ILE A 318 -12.62 -13.00 -3.74
N THR A 319 -13.38 -14.08 -3.80
CA THR A 319 -13.49 -15.06 -2.70
C THR A 319 -12.73 -16.37 -3.00
N SER A 320 -12.19 -16.51 -4.21
CA SER A 320 -11.29 -17.60 -4.57
C SER A 320 -9.89 -17.35 -4.02
N THR A 321 -9.25 -18.39 -3.48
CA THR A 321 -7.85 -18.34 -3.03
C THR A 321 -6.85 -18.72 -4.14
N SER A 322 -7.35 -19.05 -5.34
CA SER A 322 -6.53 -19.43 -6.51
C SER A 322 -5.78 -18.25 -7.12
N PRO A 323 -6.45 -17.16 -7.54
CA PRO A 323 -5.78 -16.11 -8.28
C PRO A 323 -4.76 -15.35 -7.43
N ARG A 324 -3.83 -14.68 -8.11
CA ARG A 324 -2.92 -13.69 -7.54
C ARG A 324 -3.29 -12.30 -7.99
N LEU A 325 -3.12 -11.37 -7.07
CA LEU A 325 -3.54 -10.00 -7.27
C LEU A 325 -2.32 -9.15 -7.53
N TYR A 326 -2.42 -8.38 -8.60
CA TYR A 326 -1.41 -7.49 -9.12
C TYR A 326 -1.98 -6.09 -9.21
N VAL A 327 -1.11 -5.09 -9.14
CA VAL A 327 -1.49 -3.70 -9.20
C VAL A 327 -0.73 -3.01 -10.31
N ARG A 328 -1.46 -2.31 -11.18
CA ARG A 328 -0.87 -1.29 -12.05
C ARG A 328 -1.11 0.06 -11.39
N ASP A 329 -0.03 0.77 -11.10
CA ASP A 329 -0.08 2.08 -10.47
C ASP A 329 0.53 3.14 -11.40
N LEU A 330 -0.33 4.03 -11.88
CA LEU A 330 -0.01 5.10 -12.83
C LEU A 330 0.29 6.44 -12.14
N THR A 331 0.25 6.49 -10.79
CA THR A 331 0.41 7.72 -10.01
C THR A 331 1.85 8.15 -9.79
N ARG A 332 2.84 7.30 -10.13
CA ARG A 332 4.28 7.53 -9.83
C ARG A 332 4.55 7.97 -8.38
N THR A 333 3.64 7.65 -7.47
CA THR A 333 3.61 8.16 -6.09
C THR A 333 4.63 7.47 -5.20
N TRP A 334 5.13 6.33 -5.65
CA TRP A 334 6.19 5.54 -5.04
C TRP A 334 7.43 5.57 -5.93
N GLU A 335 8.55 5.96 -5.35
CA GLU A 335 9.86 5.86 -5.99
C GLU A 335 10.28 4.39 -6.01
N ARG A 336 10.21 3.77 -7.20
CA ARG A 336 10.56 2.37 -7.38
C ARG A 336 12.06 2.25 -7.62
N PRO A 337 12.78 1.45 -6.82
CA PRO A 337 14.17 1.13 -7.14
C PRO A 337 14.24 0.36 -8.46
N PRO A 338 15.34 0.47 -9.22
CA PRO A 338 15.57 -0.37 -10.39
C PRO A 338 15.56 -1.83 -9.98
N ARG A 339 14.63 -2.63 -10.53
CA ARG A 339 14.49 -4.05 -10.24
C ARG A 339 13.99 -4.81 -11.46
N GLU A 340 14.28 -6.10 -11.50
CA GLU A 340 13.62 -6.98 -12.46
C GLU A 340 12.11 -7.03 -12.15
N PRO A 341 11.24 -7.02 -13.17
CA PRO A 341 9.80 -7.13 -12.95
C PRO A 341 9.43 -8.48 -12.33
N VAL A 342 8.47 -8.48 -11.39
CA VAL A 342 8.02 -9.75 -10.77
C VAL A 342 7.28 -10.62 -11.80
N ALA A 343 6.62 -9.98 -12.76
CA ALA A 343 5.98 -10.62 -13.90
C ALA A 343 6.61 -10.08 -15.20
N PRO A 344 7.62 -10.74 -15.78
CA PRO A 344 8.29 -10.24 -16.99
C PRO A 344 7.37 -9.99 -18.19
N ALA A 345 6.29 -10.79 -18.33
CA ALA A 345 5.28 -10.61 -19.37
C ALA A 345 4.37 -9.39 -19.13
N HIS A 346 4.34 -8.88 -17.90
CA HIS A 346 3.56 -7.73 -17.46
C HIS A 346 4.42 -6.83 -16.57
N PRO A 347 5.48 -6.21 -17.12
CA PRO A 347 6.47 -5.49 -16.32
C PRO A 347 5.89 -4.25 -15.61
N GLU A 348 4.72 -3.79 -16.03
CA GLU A 348 3.96 -2.71 -15.42
C GLU A 348 3.23 -3.10 -14.13
N LEU A 349 3.17 -4.40 -13.80
CA LEU A 349 2.44 -4.93 -12.66
C LEU A 349 3.35 -5.13 -11.44
N ASP A 350 2.91 -4.57 -10.31
CA ASP A 350 3.44 -4.88 -8.99
C ASP A 350 2.64 -6.03 -8.37
N VAL A 351 3.32 -7.06 -7.87
CA VAL A 351 2.66 -8.12 -7.11
C VAL A 351 2.12 -7.58 -5.78
N CYS A 352 0.90 -7.98 -5.43
CA CYS A 352 0.22 -7.54 -4.21
C CYS A 352 -0.01 -8.69 -3.23
N GLY A 353 -0.76 -9.72 -3.63
CA GLY A 353 -1.06 -10.83 -2.72
C GLY A 353 -2.05 -11.86 -3.24
N ASP A 354 -2.59 -12.65 -2.30
CA ASP A 354 -3.71 -13.57 -2.52
C ASP A 354 -4.84 -13.35 -1.51
N TYR A 355 -6.03 -13.85 -1.83
CA TYR A 355 -7.15 -13.86 -0.91
C TYR A 355 -7.04 -15.05 0.05
N ARG A 356 -7.32 -14.82 1.34
CA ARG A 356 -7.27 -15.84 2.39
C ARG A 356 -8.54 -15.79 3.25
N VAL A 357 -8.97 -16.97 3.69
CA VAL A 357 -10.07 -17.15 4.65
C VAL A 357 -9.53 -17.70 5.97
N LEU A 358 -10.02 -17.17 7.09
CA LEU A 358 -9.77 -17.65 8.45
C LEU A 358 -11.05 -17.52 9.30
N GLY A 359 -11.79 -18.62 9.42
CA GLY A 359 -13.09 -18.61 10.12
C GLY A 359 -14.06 -17.63 9.46
N ASP A 360 -14.65 -16.74 10.25
CA ASP A 360 -15.60 -15.71 9.78
C ASP A 360 -14.91 -14.47 9.17
N TYR A 361 -13.57 -14.44 9.23
CA TYR A 361 -12.76 -13.38 8.67
C TYR A 361 -12.10 -13.84 7.37
N SER A 362 -11.82 -12.85 6.51
CA SER A 362 -11.15 -13.07 5.24
C SER A 362 -10.64 -11.77 4.68
N GLY A 363 -9.67 -11.84 3.77
CA GLY A 363 -9.06 -10.66 3.17
C GLY A 363 -7.70 -10.95 2.53
N PRO A 364 -6.97 -9.89 2.17
CA PRO A 364 -5.66 -9.99 1.54
C PRO A 364 -4.59 -10.64 2.41
N ARG A 365 -3.60 -11.22 1.74
CA ARG A 365 -2.34 -11.68 2.32
C ARG A 365 -1.20 -11.55 1.32
N ALA A 366 -0.07 -11.05 1.78
CA ALA A 366 1.21 -11.09 1.08
C ALA A 366 2.11 -12.10 1.80
N TRP A 367 2.71 -13.01 1.04
CA TRP A 367 3.52 -14.10 1.57
C TRP A 367 4.68 -14.42 0.62
N PRO A 368 5.93 -14.48 1.10
CA PRO A 368 7.11 -14.59 0.22
C PRO A 368 7.19 -15.93 -0.53
N GLU A 369 6.70 -17.04 0.05
CA GLU A 369 6.68 -18.36 -0.59
C GLU A 369 5.81 -18.40 -1.85
N PHE A 370 4.91 -17.41 -2.04
CA PHE A 370 4.09 -17.27 -3.24
C PHE A 370 4.55 -16.11 -4.14
N GLY A 371 5.72 -15.53 -3.87
CA GLY A 371 6.29 -14.43 -4.66
C GLY A 371 5.57 -13.09 -4.48
N HIS A 372 4.89 -12.86 -3.34
CA HIS A 372 4.16 -11.61 -3.10
C HIS A 372 5.03 -10.46 -2.56
N THR A 373 6.30 -10.72 -2.26
CA THR A 373 7.23 -9.75 -1.65
C THR A 373 8.35 -9.37 -2.61
N TRP A 374 8.93 -8.19 -2.42
CA TRP A 374 10.09 -7.73 -3.19
C TRP A 374 11.41 -8.18 -2.56
N ARG A 375 12.39 -8.49 -3.41
CA ARG A 375 13.69 -8.99 -3.01
C ARG A 375 14.79 -8.28 -3.82
N PRO A 376 15.82 -7.73 -3.15
CA PRO A 376 16.02 -7.71 -1.69
C PRO A 376 15.23 -6.62 -0.95
N GLU A 377 14.55 -5.69 -1.66
CA GLU A 377 14.09 -4.40 -1.11
C GLU A 377 13.00 -4.52 -0.04
N GLY A 378 12.19 -5.57 -0.12
CA GLY A 378 11.18 -5.87 0.89
C GLY A 378 11.76 -6.58 2.12
N GLU A 379 12.97 -7.14 2.06
CA GLU A 379 13.53 -7.93 3.15
C GLU A 379 14.09 -7.06 4.27
N MET A 380 13.87 -7.47 5.53
CA MET A 380 14.42 -6.85 6.74
C MET A 380 15.91 -7.16 6.93
N LEU A 381 16.72 -6.74 5.98
CA LEU A 381 18.17 -6.78 6.06
C LEU A 381 18.71 -5.60 6.90
N PRO A 382 19.94 -5.68 7.44
CA PRO A 382 20.54 -4.58 8.18
C PRO A 382 20.58 -3.27 7.38
N GLU A 383 20.83 -3.33 6.06
CA GLU A 383 20.92 -2.15 5.21
C GLU A 383 19.57 -1.42 5.07
N HIS A 384 18.47 -2.16 5.18
CA HIS A 384 17.09 -1.65 5.05
C HIS A 384 16.42 -1.33 6.39
N LEU A 385 16.92 -1.88 7.50
CA LEU A 385 16.34 -1.72 8.83
C LEU A 385 17.10 -0.73 9.73
N LEU A 386 18.44 -0.79 9.80
CA LEU A 386 19.25 0.01 10.74
C LEU A 386 19.57 1.40 10.18
N PRO A 387 19.70 2.46 11.00
CA PRO A 387 20.00 3.79 10.50
C PRO A 387 21.28 3.82 9.65
N ALA A 388 21.26 4.63 8.59
CA ALA A 388 22.44 4.90 7.78
C ALA A 388 23.47 5.70 8.58
N ALA A 389 24.76 5.49 8.29
CA ALA A 389 25.82 6.29 8.89
C ALA A 389 25.79 7.75 8.39
N GLU A 390 25.32 7.97 7.16
CA GLU A 390 25.20 9.26 6.52
C GLU A 390 23.75 9.56 6.10
N PRO A 391 23.29 10.82 6.15
CA PRO A 391 21.95 11.20 5.68
C PRO A 391 21.71 10.78 4.21
N GLY A 392 20.61 10.06 3.97
CA GLY A 392 20.25 9.56 2.63
C GLY A 392 21.01 8.30 2.17
N GLY A 393 21.87 7.73 3.03
CA GLY A 393 22.55 6.46 2.77
C GLY A 393 21.71 5.24 3.10
N GLN A 394 22.32 4.06 2.93
CA GLN A 394 21.79 2.78 3.43
C GLN A 394 22.40 2.44 4.80
N GLY A 395 21.71 1.58 5.56
CA GLY A 395 22.27 1.00 6.78
C GLY A 395 23.53 0.16 6.50
N PRO A 396 24.26 -0.25 7.55
CA PRO A 396 25.43 -1.13 7.38
C PRO A 396 24.99 -2.48 6.81
N THR A 397 25.87 -3.13 6.04
CA THR A 397 25.61 -4.52 5.63
C THR A 397 25.79 -5.49 6.78
N LEU A 398 25.22 -6.71 6.68
CA LEU A 398 25.47 -7.72 7.72
C LEU A 398 26.98 -7.98 7.92
N ALA A 399 27.74 -8.05 6.83
CA ALA A 399 29.20 -8.22 6.89
C ALA A 399 29.88 -7.09 7.68
N ARG A 400 29.53 -5.83 7.40
CA ARG A 400 30.07 -4.67 8.11
C ARG A 400 29.63 -4.62 9.57
N LEU A 401 28.40 -5.04 9.86
CA LEU A 401 27.87 -5.08 11.22
C LEU A 401 28.62 -6.14 12.07
N VAL A 402 28.91 -7.30 11.49
CA VAL A 402 29.71 -8.34 12.15
C VAL A 402 31.16 -7.89 12.33
N GLU A 403 31.76 -7.29 11.30
CA GLU A 403 33.14 -6.77 11.35
C GLU A 403 33.32 -5.67 12.41
N ALA A 404 32.32 -4.79 12.58
CA ALA A 404 32.37 -3.71 13.58
C ALA A 404 32.41 -4.23 15.02
N GLY A 405 31.96 -5.47 15.28
CA GLY A 405 32.00 -6.08 16.60
C GLY A 405 31.10 -5.42 17.65
N ASP A 406 30.18 -4.54 17.24
CA ASP A 406 29.20 -3.93 18.15
C ASP A 406 28.16 -4.97 18.58
N ARG A 407 28.39 -5.54 19.77
CA ARG A 407 27.55 -6.59 20.33
C ARG A 407 26.12 -6.13 20.58
N ALA A 408 25.91 -4.85 20.94
CA ALA A 408 24.58 -4.35 21.25
C ALA A 408 23.74 -4.24 19.97
N VAL A 409 24.30 -3.65 18.92
CA VAL A 409 23.61 -3.49 17.64
C VAL A 409 23.39 -4.84 16.96
N LEU A 410 24.42 -5.69 16.87
CA LEU A 410 24.30 -7.02 16.25
C LEU A 410 23.35 -7.94 17.03
N GLY A 411 23.44 -7.98 18.36
CA GLY A 411 22.54 -8.78 19.20
C GLY A 411 21.09 -8.33 19.06
N THR A 412 20.86 -7.01 19.07
CA THR A 412 19.51 -6.44 18.86
C THR A 412 18.98 -6.77 17.47
N TYR A 413 19.80 -6.65 16.41
CA TYR A 413 19.41 -7.02 15.06
C TYR A 413 19.00 -8.49 14.97
N LYS A 414 19.82 -9.41 15.51
CA LYS A 414 19.52 -10.85 15.50
C LYS A 414 18.21 -11.17 16.21
N VAL A 415 17.96 -10.57 17.38
CA VAL A 415 16.71 -10.75 18.13
C VAL A 415 15.51 -10.25 17.32
N VAL A 416 15.58 -9.03 16.77
CA VAL A 416 14.49 -8.45 15.97
C VAL A 416 14.25 -9.26 14.70
N ARG A 417 15.31 -9.70 14.01
CA ARG A 417 15.23 -10.52 12.79
C ARG A 417 14.63 -11.90 13.05
N ALA A 418 15.07 -12.59 14.11
CA ALA A 418 14.54 -13.91 14.45
C ALA A 418 13.03 -13.84 14.75
N VAL A 419 12.58 -12.78 15.43
CA VAL A 419 11.16 -12.55 15.69
C VAL A 419 10.40 -12.15 14.42
N SER A 420 10.95 -11.27 13.59
CA SER A 420 10.29 -10.81 12.38
C SER A 420 10.05 -11.93 11.36
N GLU A 421 10.90 -12.96 11.36
CA GLU A 421 10.69 -14.15 10.53
C GLU A 421 9.50 -15.03 10.94
N VAL A 422 8.98 -14.84 12.16
CA VAL A 422 7.70 -15.44 12.55
C VAL A 422 6.54 -14.51 12.27
N GLU A 423 6.73 -13.22 12.53
CA GLU A 423 5.64 -12.24 12.52
C GLU A 423 5.31 -11.69 11.13
N ALA A 424 6.33 -11.27 10.38
CA ALA A 424 6.19 -10.74 9.03
C ALA A 424 7.05 -11.53 8.03
N ILE A 425 7.37 -12.77 8.38
CA ILE A 425 8.17 -13.69 7.55
C ILE A 425 9.50 -13.05 7.10
N GLY A 426 10.03 -12.08 7.84
CA GLY A 426 11.29 -11.40 7.55
C GLY A 426 11.21 -10.29 6.50
N TYR A 427 10.01 -9.85 6.11
CA TYR A 427 9.79 -8.83 5.06
C TYR A 427 8.91 -7.68 5.55
N PHE A 428 9.24 -6.44 5.16
CA PHE A 428 8.43 -5.24 5.43
C PHE A 428 7.11 -5.23 4.68
N ASP A 429 7.06 -5.91 3.53
CA ASP A 429 5.95 -5.93 2.59
C ASP A 429 5.17 -7.27 2.61
N CYS A 430 5.46 -8.11 3.63
CA CYS A 430 4.64 -9.23 4.03
C CYS A 430 3.58 -8.76 5.03
N LEU A 431 2.33 -8.75 4.58
CA LEU A 431 1.18 -8.21 5.29
C LEU A 431 0.10 -9.28 5.38
N ASN A 432 -0.68 -9.28 6.46
CA ASN A 432 -1.94 -10.00 6.51
C ASN A 432 -3.09 -9.05 6.81
N ALA A 433 -4.24 -9.34 6.20
CA ALA A 433 -5.45 -8.56 6.36
C ALA A 433 -6.71 -9.45 6.44
N TYR A 434 -6.53 -10.75 6.67
CA TYR A 434 -7.60 -11.75 6.57
C TYR A 434 -8.22 -12.18 7.89
N ASP A 435 -7.77 -11.64 9.03
CA ASP A 435 -8.30 -11.96 10.35
C ASP A 435 -8.96 -10.73 10.99
N ARG A 436 -9.29 -10.83 12.28
CA ARG A 436 -9.93 -9.75 13.03
C ARG A 436 -9.05 -8.51 13.27
N ALA A 437 -7.79 -8.52 12.81
CA ALA A 437 -6.82 -7.44 12.98
C ALA A 437 -6.85 -6.37 11.87
N PHE A 438 -7.62 -6.61 10.81
CA PHE A 438 -7.78 -5.80 9.59
C PHE A 438 -6.53 -5.67 8.73
N VAL A 439 -5.43 -5.13 9.25
CA VAL A 439 -4.12 -5.16 8.64
C VAL A 439 -3.05 -5.21 9.73
N SER A 440 -2.02 -6.02 9.50
CA SER A 440 -0.85 -6.06 10.39
C SER A 440 0.44 -6.02 9.59
N LEU A 441 1.46 -5.37 10.15
CA LEU A 441 2.75 -5.21 9.48
C LEU A 441 3.94 -5.08 10.42
N GLY A 442 5.14 -5.15 9.84
CA GLY A 442 6.40 -4.88 10.51
C GLY A 442 6.91 -6.02 11.40
N PRO A 443 8.12 -5.87 11.98
CA PRO A 443 8.80 -6.94 12.70
C PRO A 443 8.03 -7.47 13.92
N CYS A 444 7.10 -6.68 14.44
CA CYS A 444 6.28 -7.01 15.60
C CYS A 444 4.80 -7.26 15.26
N HIS A 445 4.43 -7.40 13.98
CA HIS A 445 3.05 -7.63 13.54
C HIS A 445 2.04 -6.61 14.11
N TRP A 446 2.35 -5.31 14.06
CA TRP A 446 1.49 -4.29 14.66
C TRP A 446 0.14 -4.26 13.96
N THR A 447 -0.91 -4.58 14.72
CA THR A 447 -2.28 -4.68 14.23
C THR A 447 -2.97 -3.32 14.18
N ALA A 448 -3.82 -3.09 13.19
CA ALA A 448 -4.64 -1.87 13.12
C ALA A 448 -5.64 -1.77 14.28
N GLY A 449 -6.20 -2.88 14.71
CA GLY A 449 -7.15 -2.94 15.81
C GLY A 449 -7.79 -4.32 15.84
N LEU A 450 -8.43 -4.71 16.94
CA LEU A 450 -9.05 -6.04 17.05
C LEU A 450 -10.57 -5.93 17.09
N ALA A 451 -11.24 -6.52 16.11
CA ALA A 451 -12.70 -6.59 16.10
C ALA A 451 -13.23 -7.46 17.26
N THR A 452 -14.23 -6.95 17.96
CA THR A 452 -14.96 -7.68 19.02
C THR A 452 -15.85 -8.80 18.45
N ALA A 453 -16.36 -8.62 17.24
CA ALA A 453 -17.14 -9.58 16.46
C ALA A 453 -17.02 -9.26 14.95
N PRO A 454 -17.40 -10.17 14.03
CA PRO A 454 -17.21 -9.94 12.59
C PRO A 454 -18.26 -9.02 11.95
N ALA A 455 -19.30 -8.60 12.67
CA ALA A 455 -20.38 -7.81 12.09
C ALA A 455 -19.94 -6.36 11.79
N PRO A 456 -20.42 -5.72 10.70
CA PRO A 456 -19.98 -4.38 10.27
C PRO A 456 -20.06 -3.29 11.36
N GLY A 457 -21.10 -3.33 12.21
CA GLY A 457 -21.28 -2.38 13.30
C GLY A 457 -20.55 -2.72 14.61
N SER A 458 -19.82 -3.83 14.66
CA SER A 458 -19.10 -4.24 15.87
C SER A 458 -17.94 -3.29 16.17
N ALA A 459 -17.66 -3.10 17.46
CA ALA A 459 -16.58 -2.25 17.92
C ALA A 459 -15.21 -2.87 17.62
N VAL A 460 -14.23 -2.01 17.37
CA VAL A 460 -12.82 -2.35 17.16
C VAL A 460 -11.98 -1.77 18.30
N ASP A 461 -11.24 -2.63 18.98
CA ASP A 461 -10.28 -2.23 20.02
C ASP A 461 -9.07 -1.52 19.40
N GLU A 462 -8.38 -0.72 20.21
CA GLU A 462 -7.16 -0.02 19.79
C GLU A 462 -6.06 -1.01 19.35
N GLY A 463 -5.33 -0.62 18.31
CA GLY A 463 -4.25 -1.41 17.73
C GLY A 463 -2.88 -0.80 17.96
N GLU A 464 -1.83 -1.64 17.93
CA GLU A 464 -0.45 -1.17 18.08
C GLU A 464 0.06 -0.42 16.84
N LEU A 465 -0.56 -0.64 15.67
CA LEU A 465 -0.20 0.06 14.45
C LEU A 465 -0.28 1.57 14.63
N TRP A 466 -1.34 2.08 15.28
CA TRP A 466 -1.52 3.51 15.44
C TRP A 466 -0.57 4.13 16.49
N GLY A 467 -0.10 3.32 17.45
CA GLY A 467 1.03 3.71 18.32
C GLY A 467 2.33 3.89 17.52
N PHE A 468 2.62 2.95 16.60
CA PHE A 468 3.74 3.08 15.67
C PHE A 468 3.58 4.26 14.70
N VAL A 469 2.40 4.47 14.12
CA VAL A 469 2.17 5.60 13.21
C VAL A 469 2.31 6.95 13.93
N ALA A 470 1.89 7.04 15.20
CA ALA A 470 2.11 8.24 16.00
C ALA A 470 3.61 8.49 16.25
N TYR A 471 4.38 7.43 16.52
CA TYR A 471 5.83 7.52 16.63
C TYR A 471 6.48 7.98 15.31
N LEU A 472 6.09 7.39 14.18
CA LEU A 472 6.54 7.79 12.85
C LEU A 472 6.25 9.27 12.59
N LYS A 473 5.03 9.73 12.87
CA LYS A 473 4.64 11.13 12.70
C LYS A 473 5.51 12.08 13.54
N ALA A 474 5.91 11.66 14.74
CA ALA A 474 6.73 12.48 15.62
C ALA A 474 8.21 12.52 15.21
N THR A 475 8.73 11.42 14.63
CA THR A 475 10.16 11.27 14.32
C THR A 475 10.51 11.56 12.86
N ASP A 476 9.61 11.24 11.93
CA ASP A 476 9.75 11.50 10.50
C ASP A 476 8.39 11.86 9.88
N ARG A 477 8.06 13.16 9.93
CA ARG A 477 6.83 13.71 9.33
C ARG A 477 6.74 13.51 7.83
N TYR A 478 7.87 13.43 7.14
CA TYR A 478 7.89 13.24 5.69
C TYR A 478 7.51 11.80 5.34
N ALA A 479 8.11 10.82 6.01
CA ALA A 479 7.73 9.41 5.87
C ALA A 479 6.27 9.17 6.29
N PHE A 480 5.81 9.79 7.39
CA PHE A 480 4.40 9.77 7.76
C PHE A 480 3.50 10.32 6.65
N ALA A 481 3.82 11.50 6.11
CA ALA A 481 3.05 12.12 5.04
C ALA A 481 3.02 11.23 3.79
N GLN A 482 4.14 10.60 3.42
CA GLN A 482 4.21 9.68 2.28
C GLN A 482 3.40 8.38 2.49
N ALA A 483 3.46 7.78 3.69
CA ALA A 483 2.82 6.49 3.96
C ALA A 483 1.33 6.61 4.30
N PHE A 484 0.94 7.62 5.09
CA PHE A 484 -0.42 7.76 5.64
C PHE A 484 -1.01 9.15 5.44
N GLY A 485 -0.30 10.21 5.84
CA GLY A 485 -0.85 11.55 5.99
C GLY A 485 -1.42 12.16 4.71
N ARG A 486 -0.72 12.03 3.56
CA ARG A 486 -1.21 12.54 2.26
C ARG A 486 -2.48 11.84 1.79
N PHE A 487 -2.78 10.66 2.34
CA PHE A 487 -3.98 9.90 2.06
C PHE A 487 -5.11 10.15 3.09
N GLY A 488 -5.00 11.23 3.88
CA GLY A 488 -6.08 11.68 4.76
C GLY A 488 -6.35 10.75 5.95
N VAL A 489 -5.34 10.00 6.37
CA VAL A 489 -5.36 9.22 7.62
C VAL A 489 -4.35 9.83 8.58
N ASP A 490 -4.80 10.08 9.80
CA ASP A 490 -3.99 10.59 10.90
C ASP A 490 -4.17 9.72 12.15
N VAL A 491 -3.54 10.10 13.27
CA VAL A 491 -3.64 9.42 14.56
C VAL A 491 -4.52 10.21 15.54
N ALA A 492 -5.25 9.50 16.40
CA ALA A 492 -6.09 10.12 17.42
C ALA A 492 -5.28 10.76 18.55
N THR A 493 -4.14 10.15 18.87
CA THR A 493 -3.26 10.57 19.96
C THR A 493 -1.84 10.69 19.43
N GLU A 494 -1.26 11.87 19.60
CA GLU A 494 0.13 12.15 19.23
C GLU A 494 1.11 11.44 20.16
N TRP A 495 2.33 11.18 19.67
CA TRP A 495 3.40 10.55 20.47
C TRP A 495 3.81 11.38 21.69
N GLY A 496 3.82 12.71 21.56
CA GLY A 496 4.36 13.60 22.59
C GLY A 496 5.88 13.41 22.78
N ARG A 497 6.36 13.50 24.02
CA ARG A 497 7.80 13.43 24.35
C ARG A 497 8.34 11.99 24.37
N ASN A 498 7.56 11.05 24.88
CA ASN A 498 7.98 9.70 25.23
C ASN A 498 6.89 8.63 24.99
N GLY A 499 5.79 8.99 24.33
CA GLY A 499 4.69 8.05 24.04
C GLY A 499 3.77 7.75 25.23
N ALA A 500 3.90 8.45 26.37
CA ALA A 500 3.16 8.14 27.61
C ALA A 500 1.63 8.06 27.43
N ALA A 501 1.05 8.90 26.58
CA ALA A 501 -0.40 8.92 26.33
C ALA A 501 -0.91 7.68 25.57
N LEU A 502 -0.04 7.00 24.81
CA LEU A 502 -0.33 5.79 24.04
C LEU A 502 0.06 4.52 24.80
N PHE A 503 0.81 4.66 25.89
CA PHE A 503 1.44 3.54 26.58
C PHE A 503 0.46 2.81 27.50
N ASN A 504 0.30 1.50 27.29
CA ASN A 504 -0.37 0.61 28.21
C ASN A 504 0.64 0.07 29.23
N PRO A 505 0.70 0.58 30.47
CA PRO A 505 1.74 0.19 31.42
C PRO A 505 1.60 -1.25 31.91
N GLY A 506 0.40 -1.82 31.88
CA GLY A 506 0.15 -3.20 32.29
C GLY A 506 0.58 -4.25 31.24
N GLN A 507 0.84 -3.82 30.01
CA GLN A 507 1.25 -4.69 28.89
C GLN A 507 2.45 -4.15 28.11
N ARG A 508 3.06 -3.03 28.53
CA ARG A 508 4.27 -2.42 27.93
C ARG A 508 4.22 -2.33 26.40
N LYS A 509 3.10 -1.83 25.89
CA LYS A 509 2.85 -1.65 24.46
C LYS A 509 2.18 -0.31 24.21
N TYR A 510 2.29 0.18 22.98
CA TYR A 510 1.73 1.46 22.57
C TYR A 510 0.52 1.21 21.66
N THR A 511 -0.67 1.67 22.05
CA THR A 511 -1.91 1.49 21.27
C THR A 511 -2.56 2.82 20.97
N GLY A 512 -3.33 2.88 19.89
CA GLY A 512 -4.12 4.06 19.55
C GLY A 512 -5.18 3.79 18.49
N ARG A 513 -5.70 4.86 17.90
CA ARG A 513 -6.73 4.82 16.86
C ARG A 513 -6.35 5.68 15.65
N PRO A 514 -6.83 5.33 14.44
CA PRO A 514 -6.74 6.20 13.29
C PRO A 514 -7.83 7.27 13.35
N THR A 515 -7.54 8.41 12.73
CA THR A 515 -8.51 9.45 12.47
C THR A 515 -8.56 9.85 11.00
N VAL A 516 -9.68 10.45 10.62
CA VAL A 516 -9.92 11.05 9.32
C VAL A 516 -10.47 12.48 9.49
N PRO A 517 -10.20 13.41 8.58
CA PRO A 517 -10.74 14.77 8.65
C PRO A 517 -12.28 14.82 8.66
N ARG A 518 -12.84 15.86 9.30
CA ARG A 518 -14.28 16.19 9.23
C ARG A 518 -14.53 17.40 8.34
N GLU A 519 -15.67 17.41 7.66
CA GLU A 519 -16.18 18.61 6.98
C GLU A 519 -16.42 19.71 8.00
N GLY A 520 -15.93 20.93 7.72
CA GLY A 520 -15.98 22.06 8.65
C GLY A 520 -14.87 22.08 9.71
N GLY A 521 -13.94 21.10 9.68
CA GLY A 521 -12.74 21.08 10.52
C GLY A 521 -12.75 20.02 11.64
N GLY A 522 -11.56 19.79 12.19
CA GLY A 522 -11.34 18.74 13.19
C GLY A 522 -11.21 17.35 12.58
N VAL A 523 -11.20 16.34 13.44
CA VAL A 523 -10.97 14.93 13.08
C VAL A 523 -12.04 14.01 13.66
N ARG A 524 -12.16 12.82 13.08
CA ARG A 524 -13.07 11.75 13.46
C ARG A 524 -12.27 10.47 13.67
N GLU A 525 -12.38 9.87 14.85
CA GLU A 525 -11.85 8.53 15.10
C GLU A 525 -12.68 7.48 14.36
N LEU A 526 -12.00 6.43 13.87
CA LEU A 526 -12.65 5.23 13.37
C LEU A 526 -12.77 4.20 14.52
N GLY A 527 -13.87 3.46 14.55
CA GLY A 527 -14.17 2.56 15.67
C GLY A 527 -15.00 1.32 15.34
N THR A 528 -15.51 1.17 14.11
CA THR A 528 -16.31 0.00 13.72
C THR A 528 -15.63 -0.88 12.68
N VAL A 529 -16.09 -2.13 12.55
CA VAL A 529 -15.58 -3.08 11.55
C VAL A 529 -15.71 -2.51 10.13
N GLU A 530 -16.86 -1.93 9.76
CA GLU A 530 -17.08 -1.39 8.43
C GLU A 530 -16.13 -0.21 8.09
N GLU A 531 -15.74 0.57 9.10
CA GLU A 531 -14.77 1.66 8.92
C GLU A 531 -13.34 1.16 8.78
N PHE A 532 -12.98 0.13 9.57
CA PHE A 532 -11.66 -0.49 9.52
C PHE A 532 -11.46 -1.38 8.30
N ASP A 533 -12.53 -1.87 7.67
CA ASP A 533 -12.46 -2.61 6.40
C ASP A 533 -11.79 -1.79 5.29
N LEU A 534 -11.76 -0.46 5.40
CA LEU A 534 -10.92 0.41 4.56
C LEU A 534 -9.47 -0.09 4.46
N PHE A 535 -8.87 -0.49 5.58
CA PHE A 535 -7.48 -0.94 5.64
C PHE A 535 -7.29 -2.36 5.11
N ARG A 536 -8.39 -3.12 4.98
CA ARG A 536 -8.40 -4.47 4.42
C ARG A 536 -8.55 -4.46 2.90
N ASP A 537 -9.11 -3.40 2.33
CA ASP A 537 -9.31 -3.31 0.88
C ASP A 537 -7.98 -3.24 0.10
N TRP A 538 -8.01 -3.74 -1.13
CA TRP A 538 -6.80 -4.01 -1.91
C TRP A 538 -5.94 -2.77 -2.18
N HIS A 539 -6.56 -1.59 -2.29
CA HIS A 539 -5.84 -0.34 -2.50
C HIS A 539 -5.05 0.11 -1.25
N TRP A 540 -5.62 -0.05 -0.05
CA TRP A 540 -4.89 0.24 1.19
C TRP A 540 -3.84 -0.81 1.50
N PHE A 541 -4.16 -2.07 1.25
CA PHE A 541 -3.20 -3.16 1.37
C PHE A 541 -1.97 -2.91 0.49
N TYR A 542 -2.17 -2.58 -0.79
CA TYR A 542 -1.10 -2.19 -1.71
C TYR A 542 -0.34 -0.94 -1.24
N ARG A 543 -1.04 0.09 -0.77
CA ARG A 543 -0.43 1.34 -0.27
C ARG A 543 0.52 1.08 0.91
N VAL A 544 0.08 0.30 1.89
CA VAL A 544 0.92 -0.08 3.05
C VAL A 544 2.10 -0.94 2.60
N GLN A 545 1.87 -1.85 1.65
CA GLN A 545 2.91 -2.71 1.08
C GLN A 545 4.00 -1.88 0.38
N MET A 546 3.60 -0.94 -0.48
CA MET A 546 4.50 -0.02 -1.15
C MET A 546 5.24 0.88 -0.17
N ALA A 547 4.58 1.34 0.90
CA ALA A 547 5.24 2.09 1.95
C ALA A 547 6.37 1.29 2.61
N GLY A 548 6.15 -0.01 2.91
CA GLY A 548 7.21 -0.91 3.39
C GLY A 548 8.37 -1.09 2.40
N ARG A 549 8.06 -1.14 1.10
CA ARG A 549 9.04 -1.30 0.01
C ARG A 549 9.89 -0.06 -0.23
N THR A 550 9.30 1.15 -0.16
CA THR A 550 9.95 2.34 -0.72
C THR A 550 10.16 3.49 0.27
N VAL A 551 9.50 3.51 1.44
CA VAL A 551 9.60 4.63 2.38
C VAL A 551 10.64 4.30 3.46
N ASP A 552 11.85 4.85 3.31
CA ASP A 552 12.96 4.54 4.22
C ASP A 552 12.67 4.88 5.69
N GLY A 553 12.19 6.11 5.95
CA GLY A 553 11.85 6.55 7.30
C GLY A 553 10.79 5.67 7.99
N LEU A 554 9.88 5.06 7.22
CA LEU A 554 8.94 4.08 7.75
C LEU A 554 9.69 2.86 8.30
N ARG A 555 10.61 2.28 7.52
CA ARG A 555 11.41 1.10 7.93
C ARG A 555 12.32 1.41 9.12
N ARG A 556 12.97 2.57 9.13
CA ARG A 556 13.81 2.99 10.28
C ARG A 556 12.98 3.18 11.55
N ALA A 557 11.79 3.76 11.45
CA ALA A 557 10.89 3.87 12.60
C ALA A 557 10.45 2.49 13.11
N MET A 558 10.34 1.46 12.25
CA MET A 558 10.02 0.10 12.69
C MET A 558 11.14 -0.50 13.55
N TRP A 559 12.40 -0.23 13.20
CA TRP A 559 13.56 -0.62 14.00
C TRP A 559 13.46 -0.02 15.41
N ASP A 560 13.22 1.29 15.49
CA ASP A 560 13.13 1.99 16.77
C ASP A 560 11.98 1.47 17.63
N MET A 561 10.79 1.28 17.06
CA MET A 561 9.63 0.76 17.81
C MET A 561 9.82 -0.70 18.26
N ALA A 562 10.55 -1.53 17.51
CA ALA A 562 10.93 -2.87 17.98
C ALA A 562 11.88 -2.78 19.19
N ARG A 563 12.88 -1.90 19.13
CA ARG A 563 13.82 -1.65 20.25
C ARG A 563 13.13 -1.08 21.48
N LEU A 564 12.20 -0.13 21.31
CA LEU A 564 11.37 0.42 22.38
C LEU A 564 10.59 -0.70 23.10
N ARG A 565 9.96 -1.60 22.33
CA ARG A 565 9.25 -2.75 22.90
C ARG A 565 10.18 -3.67 23.69
N ILE A 566 11.36 -3.98 23.17
CA ILE A 566 12.34 -4.83 23.88
C ILE A 566 12.82 -4.14 25.15
N ARG A 567 13.13 -2.84 25.09
CA ARG A 567 13.48 -2.02 26.27
C ARG A 567 12.38 -2.11 27.30
N ASP A 568 11.16 -1.70 26.97
CA ASP A 568 10.09 -1.55 27.96
C ASP A 568 9.67 -2.88 28.59
N VAL A 569 9.74 -3.97 27.83
CA VAL A 569 9.60 -5.33 28.38
C VAL A 569 10.78 -5.68 29.27
N GLY A 570 12.02 -5.48 28.83
CA GLY A 570 13.22 -5.77 29.62
C GLY A 570 13.31 -4.97 30.92
N GLU A 571 12.89 -3.70 30.90
CA GLU A 571 12.89 -2.78 32.04
C GLU A 571 11.73 -3.01 33.02
N THR A 572 10.79 -3.88 32.65
CA THR A 572 9.67 -4.23 33.53
C THR A 572 10.18 -4.87 34.83
N PRO A 573 9.76 -4.35 36.00
CA PRO A 573 10.05 -4.98 37.29
C PRO A 573 9.65 -6.45 37.31
N TRP A 574 10.47 -7.29 37.93
CA TRP A 574 10.10 -8.70 38.13
C TRP A 574 8.87 -8.81 39.04
N ASP A 575 8.90 -8.08 40.16
CA ASP A 575 7.84 -8.03 41.16
C ASP A 575 7.04 -6.72 41.09
N GLY A 576 5.85 -6.73 41.69
CA GLY A 576 5.05 -5.52 41.85
C GLY A 576 5.56 -4.63 42.98
N PRO A 577 5.21 -3.33 42.99
CA PRO A 577 5.66 -2.40 44.02
C PRO A 577 4.99 -2.60 45.39
N ALA A 578 3.97 -3.47 45.48
CA ALA A 578 3.19 -3.69 46.71
C ALA A 578 3.86 -4.65 47.71
N GLY A 579 4.93 -5.35 47.33
CA GLY A 579 5.61 -6.33 48.18
C GLY A 579 7.14 -6.22 48.12
N PRO A 580 7.86 -6.91 49.00
CA PRO A 580 9.32 -6.99 48.92
C PRO A 580 9.73 -7.67 47.60
N PRO A 581 10.86 -7.24 46.98
CA PRO A 581 11.33 -7.87 45.76
C PRO A 581 11.78 -9.31 46.04
N THR A 582 11.42 -10.23 45.14
CA THR A 582 11.89 -11.62 45.14
C THR A 582 13.42 -11.67 45.05
N TRP A 583 13.99 -10.80 44.21
CA TRP A 583 15.43 -10.66 44.03
C TRP A 583 15.88 -9.20 44.00
N THR A 584 17.05 -8.97 44.58
CA THR A 584 17.81 -7.73 44.42
C THR A 584 19.07 -7.99 43.60
N VAL A 585 19.41 -7.05 42.74
CA VAL A 585 20.59 -7.09 41.87
C VAL A 585 21.41 -5.81 42.03
N PRO A 586 22.72 -5.83 41.72
CA PRO A 586 23.54 -4.62 41.71
C PRO A 586 22.97 -3.53 40.78
N GLY A 587 23.06 -2.28 41.21
CA GLY A 587 22.67 -1.09 40.45
C GLY A 587 23.63 0.07 40.70
N SER A 588 23.59 1.09 39.85
CA SER A 588 24.48 2.26 39.91
C SER A 588 24.38 3.06 41.21
N GLY A 589 23.25 2.98 41.92
CA GLY A 589 23.01 3.61 43.22
C GLY A 589 22.92 2.61 44.39
N GLY A 590 23.40 1.38 44.22
CA GLY A 590 23.25 0.29 45.18
C GLY A 590 22.27 -0.80 44.72
N PRO A 591 21.98 -1.79 45.58
CA PRO A 591 21.06 -2.88 45.26
C PRO A 591 19.67 -2.36 44.86
N ARG A 592 19.10 -2.91 43.80
CA ARG A 592 17.76 -2.57 43.30
C ARG A 592 16.93 -3.84 43.04
N PRO A 593 15.60 -3.75 42.98
CA PRO A 593 14.76 -4.85 42.50
C PRO A 593 15.18 -5.34 41.11
N ALA A 594 15.09 -6.65 40.90
CA ALA A 594 15.30 -7.27 39.59
C ALA A 594 14.22 -6.84 38.59
N ARG A 595 14.61 -6.76 37.32
CA ARG A 595 13.78 -6.55 36.14
C ARG A 595 13.83 -7.79 35.26
N ILE A 596 12.95 -7.90 34.26
CA ILE A 596 12.93 -9.05 33.34
C ILE A 596 14.32 -9.27 32.70
N LYS A 597 14.98 -8.19 32.27
CA LYS A 597 16.32 -8.25 31.65
C LYS A 597 17.44 -8.70 32.59
N ASP A 598 17.24 -8.70 33.91
CA ASP A 598 18.24 -9.20 34.86
C ASP A 598 18.11 -10.73 35.06
N VAL A 599 16.92 -11.26 34.82
CA VAL A 599 16.60 -12.68 34.97
C VAL A 599 16.96 -13.42 33.68
N ILE A 600 16.55 -12.87 32.53
CA ILE A 600 16.78 -13.41 31.19
C ILE A 600 17.72 -12.48 30.45
N THR A 601 18.90 -13.00 30.10
CA THR A 601 20.02 -12.16 29.65
C THR A 601 20.68 -12.65 28.37
N SER A 602 20.29 -13.83 27.87
CA SER A 602 20.75 -14.35 26.59
C SER A 602 19.98 -13.76 25.41
N GLU A 603 20.61 -13.72 24.23
CA GLU A 603 19.91 -13.32 23.00
C GLU A 603 18.73 -14.26 22.73
N ARG A 604 18.94 -15.56 22.96
CA ARG A 604 17.94 -16.60 22.77
C ARG A 604 16.74 -16.42 23.71
N GLY A 605 17.00 -16.18 24.99
CA GLY A 605 15.95 -15.94 25.99
C GLY A 605 15.16 -14.68 25.69
N MET A 606 15.85 -13.57 25.39
CA MET A 606 15.19 -12.31 25.08
C MET A 606 14.38 -12.34 23.78
N ALA A 607 14.83 -13.06 22.76
CA ALA A 607 14.05 -13.27 21.54
C ALA A 607 12.75 -14.06 21.80
N ILE A 608 12.80 -15.09 22.66
CA ILE A 608 11.61 -15.85 23.07
C ILE A 608 10.63 -14.95 23.82
N VAL A 609 11.12 -14.18 24.81
CA VAL A 609 10.28 -13.24 25.56
C VAL A 609 9.65 -12.21 24.63
N HIS A 610 10.45 -11.63 23.72
CA HIS A 610 9.97 -10.65 22.75
C HIS A 610 8.87 -11.22 21.85
N ARG A 611 9.13 -12.40 21.24
CA ARG A 611 8.16 -13.09 20.39
C ARG A 611 6.87 -13.40 21.13
N TRP A 612 6.96 -13.92 22.34
CA TRP A 612 5.78 -14.28 23.10
C TRP A 612 5.01 -13.05 23.54
N HIS A 613 5.70 -11.98 23.92
CA HIS A 613 5.07 -10.71 24.26
C HIS A 613 4.27 -10.12 23.10
N ILE A 614 4.67 -10.34 21.84
CA ILE A 614 3.87 -9.93 20.68
C ILE A 614 2.55 -10.73 20.60
N ARG A 615 2.62 -12.06 20.70
CA ARG A 615 1.44 -12.94 20.62
C ARG A 615 0.47 -12.76 21.80
N ALA A 616 1.01 -12.62 23.00
CA ALA A 616 0.25 -12.58 24.24
C ALA A 616 0.95 -11.69 25.27
N PRO A 617 0.82 -10.35 25.17
CA PRO A 617 1.53 -9.41 26.04
C PRO A 617 1.37 -9.73 27.52
N ALA A 618 0.13 -10.00 27.95
CA ALA A 618 -0.24 -10.32 29.33
C ALA A 618 0.50 -11.54 29.93
N ASN A 619 1.01 -12.45 29.11
CA ASN A 619 1.77 -13.62 29.59
C ASN A 619 3.18 -13.24 30.05
N MET A 620 3.80 -12.25 29.39
CA MET A 620 5.15 -11.78 29.66
C MET A 620 5.18 -10.56 30.57
N VAL A 621 4.19 -9.66 30.44
CA VAL A 621 4.01 -8.49 31.31
C VAL A 621 2.53 -8.34 31.66
N SER A 622 2.21 -8.28 32.95
CA SER A 622 0.83 -8.11 33.42
C SER A 622 0.70 -7.01 34.46
N ALA A 623 -0.49 -6.43 34.54
CA ALA A 623 -0.92 -5.66 35.72
C ALA A 623 -0.95 -6.56 36.98
N GLY A 624 -0.97 -5.93 38.15
CA GLY A 624 -1.16 -6.63 39.42
C GLY A 624 -2.56 -7.23 39.62
N PRO A 625 -2.75 -8.09 40.64
CA PRO A 625 -4.03 -8.67 40.97
C PRO A 625 -5.03 -7.59 41.40
N ALA A 626 -6.31 -7.93 41.32
CA ALA A 626 -7.40 -7.06 41.75
C ALA A 626 -7.38 -6.70 43.24
N THR A 627 -6.49 -7.30 44.03
CA THR A 627 -6.29 -7.02 45.46
C THR A 627 -5.33 -5.85 45.72
N GLU A 628 -4.51 -5.44 44.75
CA GLU A 628 -3.59 -4.29 44.90
C GLU A 628 -4.27 -2.96 44.55
N PRO A 629 -3.93 -1.83 45.19
CA PRO A 629 -4.45 -0.51 44.82
C PRO A 629 -4.27 -0.20 43.31
N PRO A 630 -5.22 0.51 42.66
CA PRO A 630 -5.13 0.81 41.22
C PRO A 630 -3.81 1.45 40.78
N GLU A 631 -3.21 2.29 41.62
CA GLU A 631 -1.98 3.02 41.35
C GLU A 631 -0.78 2.07 41.23
N THR A 632 -0.69 1.07 42.11
CA THR A 632 0.38 0.07 42.11
C THR A 632 0.08 -1.05 41.12
N ARG A 633 -1.18 -1.42 40.94
CA ARG A 633 -1.65 -2.47 40.03
C ARG A 633 -1.30 -2.16 38.57
N ARG A 634 -1.34 -0.89 38.17
CA ARG A 634 -1.10 -0.45 36.78
C ARG A 634 0.38 -0.48 36.39
N ILE A 635 1.30 -0.50 37.36
CA ILE A 635 2.74 -0.56 37.12
C ILE A 635 3.06 -2.02 36.74
N GLY A 636 3.04 -2.33 35.45
CA GLY A 636 3.20 -3.70 34.96
C GLY A 636 4.48 -4.37 35.48
N ARG A 637 4.42 -5.69 35.62
CA ARG A 637 5.48 -6.57 36.16
C ARG A 637 5.59 -7.87 35.36
N ALA A 638 6.60 -8.71 35.65
CA ALA A 638 6.74 -10.01 35.00
C ALA A 638 5.44 -10.82 35.08
N GLY A 639 4.94 -11.18 33.91
CA GLY A 639 3.66 -11.85 33.71
C GLY A 639 3.64 -13.26 34.29
N PRO A 640 2.45 -13.82 34.53
CA PRO A 640 2.29 -15.10 35.24
C PRO A 640 2.98 -16.27 34.54
N VAL A 641 2.97 -16.30 33.21
CA VAL A 641 3.60 -17.40 32.45
C VAL A 641 5.12 -17.29 32.51
N LEU A 642 5.66 -16.08 32.38
CA LEU A 642 7.09 -15.84 32.51
C LEU A 642 7.62 -16.26 33.89
N ARG A 643 6.91 -15.91 34.97
CA ARG A 643 7.28 -16.31 36.33
C ARG A 643 7.16 -17.83 36.52
N ALA A 644 6.07 -18.45 36.05
CA ALA A 644 5.88 -19.89 36.16
C ALA A 644 6.97 -20.69 35.43
N ALA A 645 7.45 -20.22 34.27
CA ALA A 645 8.59 -20.82 33.58
C ALA A 645 9.88 -20.73 34.42
N CYS A 646 10.12 -19.59 35.06
CA CYS A 646 11.28 -19.40 35.94
C CYS A 646 11.20 -20.27 37.20
N GLU A 647 10.05 -20.29 37.87
CA GLU A 647 9.79 -21.14 39.04
C GLU A 647 9.98 -22.63 38.69
N ALA A 648 9.50 -23.07 37.52
CA ALA A 648 9.69 -24.44 37.05
C ALA A 648 11.17 -24.78 36.75
N ALA A 649 11.95 -23.82 36.28
CA ALA A 649 13.39 -24.01 36.06
C ALA A 649 14.12 -24.17 37.41
N ILE A 650 13.83 -23.26 38.35
CA ILE A 650 14.39 -23.28 39.71
C ILE A 650 14.03 -24.58 40.43
N ALA A 651 12.77 -25.01 40.36
CA ALA A 651 12.32 -26.23 41.01
C ALA A 651 12.98 -27.50 40.43
N ALA A 652 13.26 -27.52 39.12
CA ALA A 652 13.88 -28.66 38.47
C ALA A 652 15.39 -28.76 38.77
N GLU A 653 16.08 -27.63 38.85
CA GLU A 653 17.54 -27.58 38.94
C GLU A 653 18.03 -26.56 39.99
N PRO A 654 17.62 -26.69 41.27
CA PRO A 654 17.80 -25.64 42.28
C PRO A 654 19.26 -25.23 42.52
N ALA A 655 20.21 -26.15 42.31
CA ALA A 655 21.64 -25.89 42.44
C ALA A 655 22.16 -24.86 41.41
N LEU A 656 21.52 -24.71 40.25
CA LEU A 656 21.91 -23.73 39.24
C LEU A 656 21.47 -22.30 39.58
N PHE A 657 20.46 -22.17 40.44
CA PHE A 657 19.80 -20.90 40.76
C PHE A 657 20.14 -20.37 42.17
N THR A 658 21.28 -20.80 42.74
CA THR A 658 21.73 -20.29 44.03
C THR A 658 22.07 -18.80 43.96
N GLY A 659 21.61 -18.02 44.94
CA GLY A 659 21.86 -16.58 45.03
C GLY A 659 20.81 -15.75 44.30
N THR A 660 21.24 -14.70 43.62
CA THR A 660 20.36 -13.78 42.87
C THR A 660 20.63 -13.94 41.37
N PRO A 661 19.76 -13.42 40.48
CA PRO A 661 19.99 -13.55 39.05
C PRO A 661 21.40 -13.12 38.61
N GLY A 662 21.98 -12.09 39.22
CA GLY A 662 23.34 -11.64 38.91
C GLY A 662 24.45 -12.69 39.15
N THR A 663 24.19 -13.76 39.91
CA THR A 663 25.16 -14.83 40.21
C THR A 663 24.92 -16.13 39.44
N TRP A 664 23.82 -16.21 38.68
CA TRP A 664 23.54 -17.39 37.86
C TRP A 664 24.52 -17.49 36.68
N GLY A 665 24.76 -18.70 36.18
CA GLY A 665 25.64 -18.96 35.02
C GLY A 665 24.89 -19.43 33.78
N ASP A 666 25.63 -19.82 32.73
CA ASP A 666 25.05 -20.25 31.44
C ASP A 666 24.10 -21.44 31.56
N ALA A 667 24.40 -22.40 32.45
CA ALA A 667 23.53 -23.54 32.69
C ALA A 667 22.14 -23.13 33.21
N ALA A 668 22.09 -22.14 34.11
CA ALA A 668 20.82 -21.62 34.63
C ALA A 668 20.02 -20.89 33.54
N GLU A 669 20.69 -20.09 32.70
CA GLU A 669 20.08 -19.41 31.56
C GLU A 669 19.50 -20.44 30.56
N GLN A 670 20.25 -21.48 30.23
CA GLN A 670 19.78 -22.55 29.34
C GLN A 670 18.59 -23.33 29.92
N ALA A 671 18.60 -23.63 31.22
CA ALA A 671 17.47 -24.26 31.90
C ALA A 671 16.22 -23.37 31.83
N LEU A 672 16.37 -22.06 32.03
CA LEU A 672 15.29 -21.08 31.91
C LEU A 672 14.72 -20.98 30.49
N VAL A 673 15.60 -20.86 29.48
CA VAL A 673 15.24 -20.85 28.05
C VAL A 673 14.49 -22.12 27.67
N SER A 674 14.94 -23.29 28.15
CA SER A 674 14.29 -24.58 27.91
C SER A 674 12.85 -24.60 28.46
N ARG A 675 12.63 -24.05 29.66
CA ARG A 675 11.28 -23.95 30.25
C ARG A 675 10.39 -22.97 29.50
N LEU A 676 10.92 -21.82 29.09
CA LEU A 676 10.18 -20.86 28.28
C LEU A 676 9.75 -21.47 26.93
N ARG A 677 10.68 -22.15 26.26
CA ARG A 677 10.42 -22.88 25.01
C ARG A 677 9.30 -23.91 25.18
N ALA A 678 9.38 -24.74 26.21
CA ALA A 678 8.38 -25.79 26.46
C ALA A 678 6.96 -25.24 26.66
N GLN A 679 6.81 -24.02 27.19
CA GLN A 679 5.50 -23.40 27.40
C GLN A 679 5.03 -22.55 26.21
N GLY A 680 5.95 -22.09 25.34
CA GLY A 680 5.67 -21.09 24.28
C GLY A 680 5.05 -21.61 22.98
N GLY A 681 5.10 -22.93 22.75
CA GLY A 681 4.58 -23.59 21.55
C GLY A 681 5.34 -23.23 20.26
N ALA A 682 4.73 -23.53 19.10
CA ALA A 682 5.42 -23.52 17.79
C ALA A 682 6.04 -22.17 17.38
N SER A 683 5.42 -21.04 17.73
CA SER A 683 5.96 -19.72 17.37
C SER A 683 7.25 -19.39 18.13
N VAL A 684 7.35 -19.85 19.38
CA VAL A 684 8.55 -19.69 20.22
C VAL A 684 9.64 -20.68 19.81
N GLU A 685 9.23 -21.90 19.45
CA GLU A 685 10.11 -22.92 18.89
C GLU A 685 10.89 -22.41 17.67
N TYR A 686 10.19 -21.74 16.74
CA TYR A 686 10.83 -21.19 15.55
C TYR A 686 11.94 -20.20 15.89
N VAL A 687 11.69 -19.29 16.84
CA VAL A 687 12.69 -18.30 17.28
C VAL A 687 13.86 -18.98 17.98
N HIS A 688 13.58 -19.96 18.84
CA HIS A 688 14.62 -20.75 19.51
C HIS A 688 15.56 -21.42 18.49
N GLU A 689 15.01 -21.97 17.41
CA GLU A 689 15.78 -22.68 16.38
C GLU A 689 16.36 -21.78 15.28
N TRP A 690 16.23 -20.46 15.37
CA TRP A 690 16.66 -19.56 14.30
C TRP A 690 18.19 -19.61 14.05
N PRO A 691 18.65 -19.69 12.78
CA PRO A 691 17.89 -19.62 11.53
C PRO A 691 17.55 -21.00 10.90
N ARG A 692 17.61 -22.10 11.66
CA ARG A 692 17.52 -23.48 11.12
C ARG A 692 16.13 -23.86 10.60
N GLN A 693 15.07 -23.32 11.19
CA GLN A 693 13.67 -23.65 10.82
C GLN A 693 13.12 -22.85 9.65
N VAL A 694 13.93 -21.97 9.06
CA VAL A 694 13.53 -21.18 7.91
C VAL A 694 13.25 -22.11 6.73
N SER A 695 12.09 -21.97 6.10
CA SER A 695 11.81 -22.70 4.87
C SER A 695 12.75 -22.22 3.77
N LYS A 696 13.42 -23.14 3.07
CA LYS A 696 14.20 -22.85 1.85
C LYS A 696 13.39 -22.04 0.81
N ASN A 697 12.06 -22.00 0.96
CA ASN A 697 11.12 -21.41 0.03
C ASN A 697 10.83 -19.92 0.32
N ARG A 698 11.31 -19.35 1.45
CA ARG A 698 11.16 -17.91 1.76
C ARG A 698 12.09 -17.00 0.99
N GLY A 699 13.09 -17.58 0.31
CA GLY A 699 14.02 -16.90 -0.60
C GLY A 699 14.72 -15.68 -0.01
N PHE A 700 15.13 -15.77 1.26
CA PHE A 700 15.92 -14.74 1.91
C PHE A 700 17.28 -14.53 1.23
N THR A 701 17.69 -13.28 1.20
CA THR A 701 18.99 -12.80 0.73
C THR A 701 19.96 -12.56 1.89
N LEU A 702 19.48 -12.58 3.14
CA LEU A 702 20.32 -12.44 4.34
C LEU A 702 21.42 -13.54 4.38
N PRO A 703 22.71 -13.18 4.42
CA PRO A 703 23.80 -14.16 4.39
C PRO A 703 24.04 -14.74 5.79
N TYR A 704 23.17 -15.66 6.23
CA TYR A 704 23.24 -16.29 7.57
C TYR A 704 24.61 -16.89 7.93
N GLY A 705 25.39 -17.34 6.94
CA GLY A 705 26.73 -17.88 7.15
C GLY A 705 27.76 -16.87 7.68
N LEU A 706 27.43 -15.57 7.70
CA LEU A 706 28.26 -14.54 8.32
C LEU A 706 27.97 -14.34 9.81
N LEU A 707 26.86 -14.89 10.32
CA LEU A 707 26.50 -14.76 11.72
C LEU A 707 27.42 -15.63 12.59
N PRO A 708 27.74 -15.20 13.83
CA PRO A 708 28.51 -16.03 14.76
C PRO A 708 27.85 -17.39 14.99
N ASP A 709 28.64 -18.47 14.88
CA ASP A 709 28.23 -19.83 15.21
C ASP A 709 28.53 -20.12 16.69
N HIS A 710 27.56 -20.70 17.38
CA HIS A 710 27.63 -21.07 18.79
C HIS A 710 27.75 -22.59 18.98
N GLY A 711 28.00 -23.34 17.90
CA GLY A 711 28.25 -24.79 17.92
C GLY A 711 26.98 -25.66 17.89
N ASP A 712 25.79 -25.05 17.81
CA ASP A 712 24.50 -25.74 17.69
C ASP A 712 23.76 -25.42 16.37
N GLY A 713 24.42 -24.70 15.46
CA GLY A 713 23.89 -24.27 14.18
C GLY A 713 22.80 -23.19 14.26
N ARG A 714 22.60 -22.58 15.44
CA ARG A 714 21.71 -21.44 15.67
C ARG A 714 22.55 -20.17 15.81
N ALA A 715 21.96 -19.03 15.49
CA ALA A 715 22.69 -17.75 15.49
C ALA A 715 22.39 -16.86 16.71
N LEU A 716 21.36 -17.21 17.51
CA LEU A 716 21.10 -16.55 18.80
C LEU A 716 21.98 -17.17 19.89
N ASP A 717 22.83 -16.34 20.49
CA ASP A 717 23.76 -16.72 21.57
C ASP A 717 22.97 -17.17 22.82
N PRO A 718 23.17 -18.41 23.31
CA PRO A 718 22.51 -18.90 24.50
C PRO A 718 23.21 -18.50 25.81
N ALA A 719 24.42 -17.95 25.75
CA ALA A 719 25.20 -17.63 26.93
C ALA A 719 24.54 -16.51 27.75
N ARG A 720 24.73 -16.56 29.05
CA ARG A 720 24.24 -15.54 29.97
C ARG A 720 24.94 -14.21 29.68
N ASN A 721 24.20 -13.11 29.78
CA ASN A 721 24.66 -11.75 29.47
C ASN A 721 25.12 -11.55 28.01
N SER A 722 24.78 -12.47 27.09
CA SER A 722 25.10 -12.30 25.68
C SER A 722 24.28 -11.20 25.01
N PHE A 723 23.06 -10.93 25.49
CA PHE A 723 22.21 -9.87 24.96
C PHE A 723 22.47 -8.53 25.63
N GLN A 724 22.78 -7.54 24.79
CA GLN A 724 22.81 -6.14 25.15
C GLN A 724 21.89 -5.40 24.19
N LEU A 725 20.90 -4.69 24.72
CA LEU A 725 20.01 -3.90 23.88
C LEU A 725 20.74 -2.64 23.41
N ASP A 726 20.74 -2.40 22.10
CA ASP A 726 21.07 -1.09 21.56
C ASP A 726 19.95 -0.10 21.91
N THR A 727 20.26 0.88 22.76
CA THR A 727 19.34 1.95 23.16
C THR A 727 19.66 3.29 22.50
N GLY A 728 20.63 3.32 21.58
CA GLY A 728 21.09 4.53 20.91
C GLY A 728 19.95 5.25 20.18
N GLY A 729 19.77 6.54 20.48
CA GLY A 729 18.78 7.39 19.81
C GLY A 729 17.32 7.14 20.20
N LEU A 730 17.02 6.22 21.12
CA LEU A 730 15.65 6.01 21.57
C LEU A 730 15.14 7.19 22.41
N PRO A 731 13.84 7.55 22.31
CA PRO A 731 13.24 8.53 23.21
C PRO A 731 13.27 8.04 24.67
N PRO A 732 13.09 8.93 25.67
CA PRO A 732 12.96 8.53 27.07
C PRO A 732 11.82 7.52 27.29
N GLU A 733 11.87 6.82 28.44
CA GLU A 733 10.77 5.96 28.90
C GLU A 733 9.49 6.77 29.17
N PRO A 734 8.29 6.17 28.98
CA PRO A 734 6.98 6.80 29.16
C PRO A 734 6.69 7.27 30.59
#